data_AF-A0A0E0DZN9-F1
#
_entry.id   AF-A0A0E0DZN9-F1
#
_cell.length_a   1.000
_cell.length_b   1.000
_cell.length_c   1.000
_cell.angle_alpha   90.00
_cell.angle_beta   90.00
_cell.angle_gamma   90.00
#
_symmetry.space_group_name_H-M   'P 1'
#
loop_
_entity.id
_entity.type
_entity.pdbx_description
1 polymer ?
#
loop_
_entity_poly.entity_id
_entity_poly.type
_entity_poly.pdbx_seq_one_letter_code
_entity_poly.pdbx_strand_id
1 'polypeptide(L)'
;MDTHLVVVVLALLAAAAAAAAAEAKMSADYYSKTCPRADRIIADVLAQKQISNPTTAAGVLRLFFHDCFVGGCDASVLVASTAAARSERDADVNLSLPGDAFDALARAKAALEVECPGVVSCADLLAVAARDLVTMTGGPYYPLRLGRKDGLSSSPSAPDAEIPHANLTVPRLVAVFAAKGFTVQDLVALSGAHTLGFSHCKETVIWRVVQNLLPGKTKDQSSGESTPSGIMWSFAAGSNLSTSTSFNAEKESRKNLNKFYKEIRTLKNVNMAGRQFGDEGLFFLAESLAYNKSAEEVDFSGNGITAVGIEAFDGILQINTALKSLNLSGNAIGDEGAKCLSDILVENVGIQKLLLNSTNIGDEGAKAISDMLKKNKTIRTLQLSNNTIEYSGFASIAEALLENNVLRSLFVNGNYGGPLGASSLAKGILGNKTLRELHLHGNGFGNEGVRALMSALSAHKGKITVLDIGNNNITSEGSLHVAEFIKRTKSLLWLSLYMNDISDEGAEKVADALKQNKTISTVDLGGNNIHSKGVSAIAETLKDNSVVTTLELSYNPIGPEGVKALCDVLKFNGKIQTLKLGWCQIGVSGAEFVADCLKYNTTLSTLDLRANGLGDDGAICLARSFKIINESLTSLDLGFNEIRDDGAFALAQALKANEDLAVTSLNLANNFFTKFGQVALSEARDHVYEMSEKEIDIFF
;
A
#
# COMPACT_ATOMS: atom_id res chain seq x y z
N MET A 1 32.82 54.52 73.38
CA MET A 1 32.71 53.37 72.44
C MET A 1 31.29 53.34 71.91
N ASP A 2 30.75 54.49 71.55
CA ASP A 2 30.92 55.21 70.28
C ASP A 2 29.90 54.66 69.29
N THR A 3 28.66 55.10 69.53
CA THR A 3 27.50 54.98 68.64
C THR A 3 27.85 55.37 67.20
N HIS A 4 28.80 56.27 67.00
CA HIS A 4 29.34 56.61 65.68
C HIS A 4 30.03 55.45 64.97
N LEU A 5 30.78 54.60 65.68
CA LEU A 5 31.44 53.44 65.07
C LEU A 5 30.43 52.36 64.66
N VAL A 6 29.38 52.15 65.47
CA VAL A 6 28.30 51.19 65.18
C VAL A 6 27.44 51.66 64.01
N VAL A 7 27.12 52.96 63.93
CA VAL A 7 26.36 53.55 62.82
C VAL A 7 27.17 53.50 61.51
N VAL A 8 28.48 53.75 61.56
CA VAL A 8 29.35 53.65 60.36
C VAL A 8 29.48 52.21 59.88
N VAL A 9 29.63 51.24 60.80
CA VAL A 9 29.68 49.80 60.44
C VAL A 9 28.34 49.32 59.88
N LEU A 10 27.21 49.72 60.47
CA LEU A 10 25.88 49.38 59.94
C LEU A 10 25.59 50.07 58.61
N ALA A 11 26.04 51.31 58.40
CA ALA A 11 25.91 52.00 57.13
C ALA A 11 26.79 51.39 56.04
N LEU A 12 28.00 50.94 56.37
CA LEU A 12 28.89 50.21 55.44
C LEU A 12 28.33 48.82 55.11
N LEU A 13 27.75 48.10 56.08
CA LEU A 13 27.07 46.82 55.85
C LEU A 13 25.79 47.00 55.03
N ALA A 14 25.01 48.06 55.27
CA ALA A 14 23.83 48.39 54.49
C ALA A 14 24.19 48.87 53.06
N ALA A 15 25.28 49.62 52.89
CA ALA A 15 25.80 50.00 51.58
C ALA A 15 26.39 48.80 50.82
N ALA A 16 27.04 47.87 51.53
CA ALA A 16 27.49 46.60 50.94
C ALA A 16 26.33 45.68 50.58
N ALA A 17 25.26 45.64 51.40
CA ALA A 17 24.03 44.91 51.10
C ALA A 17 23.22 45.56 49.97
N ALA A 18 23.20 46.89 49.86
CA ALA A 18 22.58 47.63 48.76
C ALA A 18 23.40 47.52 47.46
N ALA A 19 24.73 47.43 47.54
CA ALA A 19 25.59 47.12 46.40
C ALA A 19 25.46 45.65 45.96
N ALA A 20 25.20 44.73 46.90
CA ALA A 20 24.87 43.34 46.60
C ALA A 20 23.43 43.16 46.06
N ALA A 21 22.54 44.12 46.34
CA ALA A 21 21.19 44.22 45.79
C ALA A 21 21.11 45.21 44.62
N ALA A 22 22.21 45.41 43.88
CA ALA A 22 22.09 45.92 42.52
C ALA A 22 21.36 44.86 41.69
N GLU A 23 20.08 45.09 41.38
CA GLU A 23 19.37 44.33 40.35
C GLU A 23 20.27 44.27 39.11
N ALA A 24 20.79 43.08 38.80
CA ALA A 24 21.58 42.87 37.59
C ALA A 24 20.66 43.15 36.40
N LYS A 25 20.71 44.38 35.89
CA LYS A 25 19.78 44.85 34.87
C LYS A 25 20.12 44.13 33.57
N MET A 26 19.32 43.11 33.24
CA MET A 26 19.51 42.36 32.00
C MET A 26 19.42 43.30 30.80
N SER A 27 20.35 43.18 29.86
CA SER A 27 20.43 44.04 28.67
C SER A 27 20.73 43.23 27.42
N ALA A 28 20.28 43.70 26.26
CA ALA A 28 20.56 43.04 24.97
C ALA A 28 22.04 43.17 24.58
N ASP A 29 22.76 44.17 25.09
CA ASP A 29 24.16 44.47 24.80
C ASP A 29 25.12 44.05 25.93
N TYR A 30 24.68 43.16 26.84
CA TYR A 30 25.41 42.79 28.07
C TYR A 30 26.87 42.35 27.82
N TYR A 31 27.12 41.57 26.76
CA TYR A 31 28.47 41.10 26.40
C TYR A 31 29.21 41.98 25.38
N SER A 32 28.62 43.08 24.92
CA SER A 32 29.16 43.91 23.82
C SER A 32 30.58 44.45 24.07
N LYS A 33 30.97 44.63 25.34
CA LYS A 33 32.31 45.08 25.74
C LYS A 33 33.24 43.95 26.17
N THR A 34 32.70 42.86 26.71
CA THR A 34 33.46 41.79 27.36
C THR A 34 33.65 40.56 26.48
N CYS A 35 32.72 40.28 25.58
CA CYS A 35 32.84 39.29 24.51
C CYS A 35 32.09 39.76 23.25
N PRO A 36 32.65 40.73 22.49
CA PRO A 36 31.96 41.38 21.37
C PRO A 36 31.56 40.43 20.22
N ARG A 37 32.21 39.25 20.12
CA ARG A 37 31.94 38.25 19.08
C ARG A 37 31.01 37.12 19.53
N ALA A 38 30.47 37.17 20.75
CA ALA A 38 29.70 36.07 21.34
C ALA A 38 28.53 35.62 20.44
N ASP A 39 27.65 36.54 20.02
CA ASP A 39 26.48 36.23 19.20
C ASP A 39 26.85 35.54 17.88
N ARG A 40 27.92 36.02 17.23
CA ARG A 40 28.38 35.45 15.96
C ARG A 40 28.96 34.05 16.13
N ILE A 41 29.77 33.84 17.18
CA ILE A 41 30.36 32.53 17.48
C ILE A 41 29.26 31.50 17.74
N ILE A 42 28.26 31.87 18.54
CA ILE A 42 27.12 30.99 18.84
C ILE A 42 26.33 30.69 17.56
N ALA A 43 25.96 31.72 16.79
CA ALA A 43 25.21 31.55 15.55
C ALA A 43 25.94 30.66 14.52
N ASP A 44 27.25 30.84 14.35
CA ASP A 44 28.05 30.05 13.39
C ASP A 44 28.08 28.55 13.79
N VAL A 45 28.30 28.25 15.08
CA VAL A 45 28.31 26.87 15.58
C VAL A 45 26.93 26.23 15.48
N LEU A 46 25.89 26.96 15.86
CA LEU A 46 24.51 26.44 15.84
C LEU A 46 23.98 26.26 14.42
N ALA A 47 24.32 27.16 13.49
CA ALA A 47 23.96 27.00 12.08
C ALA A 47 24.58 25.71 11.50
N GLN A 48 25.86 25.46 11.78
CA GLN A 48 26.52 24.21 11.36
C GLN A 48 25.85 22.98 11.99
N LYS A 49 25.53 23.03 13.29
CA LYS A 49 24.85 21.93 13.98
C LYS A 49 23.45 21.68 13.41
N GLN A 50 22.66 22.72 13.20
CA GLN A 50 21.31 22.62 12.63
C GLN A 50 21.31 22.10 11.18
N ILE A 51 22.31 22.48 10.36
CA ILE A 51 22.49 21.92 9.02
C ILE A 51 22.82 20.42 9.10
N SER A 52 23.69 20.03 10.04
CA SER A 52 24.08 18.63 10.20
C SER A 52 22.99 17.75 10.81
N ASN A 53 22.14 18.32 11.67
CA ASN A 53 21.06 17.64 12.36
C ASN A 53 19.82 18.54 12.43
N PRO A 54 18.79 18.29 11.60
CA PRO A 54 17.58 19.11 11.57
C PRO A 54 16.79 19.15 12.89
N THR A 55 17.04 18.21 13.81
CA THR A 55 16.36 18.12 15.10
C THR A 55 17.00 18.95 16.21
N THR A 56 18.17 19.56 15.97
CA THR A 56 18.88 20.37 16.99
C THR A 56 18.01 21.50 17.54
N ALA A 57 17.27 22.21 16.68
CA ALA A 57 16.37 23.29 17.08
C ALA A 57 15.28 22.84 18.06
N ALA A 58 14.64 21.71 17.77
CA ALA A 58 13.63 21.11 18.64
C ALA A 58 14.23 20.65 19.97
N GLY A 59 15.39 19.99 19.92
CA GLY A 59 16.09 19.50 21.10
C GLY A 59 16.53 20.62 22.04
N VAL A 60 17.12 21.69 21.51
CA VAL A 60 17.58 22.84 22.31
C VAL A 60 16.39 23.65 22.87
N LEU A 61 15.30 23.81 22.11
CA LEU A 61 14.09 24.46 22.60
C LEU A 61 13.47 23.68 23.77
N ARG A 62 13.38 22.34 23.65
CA ARG A 62 12.90 21.47 24.73
C ARG A 62 13.83 21.51 25.94
N LEU A 63 15.14 21.46 25.73
CA LEU A 63 16.14 21.58 26.80
C LEU A 63 16.00 22.90 27.56
N PHE A 64 15.77 24.01 26.85
CA PHE A 64 15.53 25.32 27.47
C PHE A 64 14.24 25.35 28.29
N PHE A 65 13.16 24.70 27.83
CA PHE A 65 11.94 24.57 28.63
C PHE A 65 12.20 23.77 29.92
N HIS A 66 12.89 22.64 29.84
CA HIS A 66 13.18 21.79 31.00
C HIS A 66 14.04 22.52 32.04
N ASP A 67 15.00 23.36 31.63
CA ASP A 67 15.79 24.21 32.52
C ASP A 67 14.94 25.33 33.18
N CYS A 68 14.15 26.02 32.37
CA CYS A 68 13.37 27.17 32.80
C CYS A 68 12.20 26.81 33.72
N PHE A 69 11.53 25.68 33.47
CA PHE A 69 10.31 25.32 34.17
C PHE A 69 10.57 24.82 35.60
N VAL A 70 11.77 24.29 35.85
CA VAL A 70 12.18 23.78 37.17
C VAL A 70 12.74 24.91 38.04
N GLY A 71 13.93 25.41 37.72
CA GLY A 71 14.75 26.25 38.62
C GLY A 71 14.88 27.73 38.24
N GLY A 72 14.40 28.14 37.06
CA GLY A 72 14.39 29.55 36.65
C GLY A 72 15.46 29.95 35.63
N CYS A 73 15.75 29.07 34.66
CA CYS A 73 16.61 29.34 33.49
C CYS A 73 18.08 29.63 33.85
N ASP A 74 18.68 28.81 34.71
CA ASP A 74 20.03 28.97 35.25
C ASP A 74 21.03 27.91 34.72
N ALA A 75 20.66 27.14 33.70
CA ALA A 75 21.45 26.06 33.10
C ALA A 75 21.80 24.91 34.07
N SER A 76 21.04 24.73 35.16
CA SER A 76 21.22 23.61 36.10
C SER A 76 21.04 22.24 35.44
N VAL A 77 20.26 22.16 34.36
CA VAL A 77 20.11 20.94 33.53
C VAL A 77 21.40 20.57 32.76
N LEU A 78 22.32 21.54 32.59
CA LEU A 78 23.60 21.31 31.91
C LEU A 78 24.69 20.75 32.85
N VAL A 79 24.41 20.60 34.14
CA VAL A 79 25.32 19.97 35.10
C VAL A 79 25.25 18.46 34.93
N ALA A 80 26.40 17.80 34.75
CA ALA A 80 26.49 16.34 34.69
C ALA A 80 26.60 15.73 36.10
N SER A 81 26.05 14.52 36.30
CA SER A 81 26.22 13.81 37.57
C SER A 81 27.68 13.42 37.82
N THR A 82 28.04 13.35 39.09
CA THR A 82 29.35 12.85 39.55
C THR A 82 29.16 11.54 40.31
N ALA A 83 30.25 10.82 40.59
CA ALA A 83 30.19 9.61 41.41
C ALA A 83 29.60 9.84 42.83
N ALA A 84 29.61 11.10 43.31
CA ALA A 84 29.13 11.47 44.63
C ALA A 84 27.71 12.06 44.66
N ALA A 85 27.21 12.58 43.52
CA ALA A 85 25.93 13.28 43.47
C ALA A 85 25.27 13.19 42.09
N ARG A 86 23.97 12.89 42.09
CA ARG A 86 23.11 12.87 40.88
C ARG A 86 22.59 14.28 40.59
N SER A 87 22.60 14.66 39.33
CA SER A 87 22.19 15.98 38.82
C SER A 87 20.77 15.95 38.25
N GLU A 88 20.23 17.15 38.01
CA GLU A 88 18.96 17.37 37.32
C GLU A 88 18.92 16.71 35.93
N ARG A 89 20.06 16.69 35.22
CA ARG A 89 20.17 16.09 33.88
C ARG A 89 19.71 14.64 33.83
N ASP A 90 19.99 13.88 34.89
CA ASP A 90 19.72 12.44 34.95
C ASP A 90 18.42 12.12 35.69
N ALA A 91 17.53 13.10 35.89
CA ALA A 91 16.17 12.89 36.35
C ALA A 91 15.35 12.12 35.29
N ASP A 92 14.35 11.34 35.71
CA ASP A 92 13.66 10.40 34.82
C ASP A 92 12.97 11.12 33.64
N VAL A 93 12.30 12.25 33.90
CA VAL A 93 11.69 13.10 32.85
C VAL A 93 12.71 13.70 31.87
N ASN A 94 13.96 13.88 32.31
CA ASN A 94 15.05 14.47 31.53
C ASN A 94 15.84 13.44 30.70
N LEU A 95 15.68 12.13 30.95
CA LEU A 95 16.29 11.07 30.13
C LEU A 95 15.85 11.10 28.66
N SER A 96 14.69 11.72 28.39
CA SER A 96 14.15 11.93 27.05
C SER A 96 14.79 13.10 26.29
N LEU A 97 15.63 13.91 26.94
CA LEU A 97 16.26 15.07 26.31
C LEU A 97 17.33 14.63 25.29
N PRO A 98 17.29 15.13 24.04
CA PRO A 98 18.23 14.70 23.01
C PRO A 98 19.69 15.03 23.36
N GLY A 99 20.57 14.03 23.30
CA GLY A 99 22.02 14.20 23.49
C GLY A 99 22.65 15.24 22.55
N ASP A 100 22.09 15.38 21.34
CA ASP A 100 22.54 16.38 20.36
C ASP A 100 22.38 17.83 20.84
N ALA A 101 21.34 18.12 21.64
CA ALA A 101 21.13 19.46 22.20
C ALA A 101 22.25 19.83 23.19
N PHE A 102 22.67 18.88 24.02
CA PHE A 102 23.80 19.06 24.93
C PHE A 102 25.12 19.21 24.18
N ASP A 103 25.35 18.43 23.11
CA ASP A 103 26.55 18.55 22.27
C ASP A 103 26.62 19.91 21.55
N ALA A 104 25.51 20.43 21.03
CA ALA A 104 25.45 21.74 20.39
C ALA A 104 25.86 22.87 21.34
N LEU A 105 25.35 22.85 22.59
CA LEU A 105 25.69 23.83 23.61
C LEU A 105 27.13 23.67 24.10
N ALA A 106 27.60 22.44 24.29
CA ALA A 106 28.98 22.17 24.68
C ALA A 106 29.99 22.71 23.64
N ARG A 107 29.71 22.54 22.35
CA ARG A 107 30.55 23.07 21.26
C ARG A 107 30.53 24.60 21.21
N ALA A 108 29.35 25.21 21.33
CA ALA A 108 29.24 26.66 21.34
C ALA A 108 29.95 27.24 22.56
N LYS A 109 29.81 26.62 23.73
CA LYS A 109 30.53 26.99 24.95
C LYS A 109 32.04 26.84 24.78
N ALA A 110 32.52 25.73 24.24
CA ALA A 110 33.95 25.53 23.99
C ALA A 110 34.52 26.60 23.04
N ALA A 111 33.79 26.97 21.99
CA ALA A 111 34.20 28.04 21.08
C ALA A 111 34.22 29.42 21.76
N LEU A 112 33.28 29.70 22.65
CA LEU A 112 33.27 30.92 23.46
C LEU A 112 34.42 30.96 24.46
N GLU A 113 34.75 29.85 25.12
CA GLU A 113 35.84 29.78 26.09
C GLU A 113 37.23 29.96 25.46
N VAL A 114 37.37 29.68 24.16
CA VAL A 114 38.59 30.03 23.40
C VAL A 114 38.72 31.54 23.21
N GLU A 115 37.61 32.24 23.01
CA GLU A 115 37.60 33.68 22.70
C GLU A 115 37.57 34.56 23.96
N CYS A 116 36.71 34.23 24.90
CA CYS A 116 36.41 35.04 26.09
C CYS A 116 36.20 34.12 27.31
N PRO A 117 37.29 33.59 27.90
CA PRO A 117 37.22 32.59 28.96
C PRO A 117 36.43 33.09 30.19
N GLY A 118 35.47 32.31 30.65
CA GLY A 118 34.66 32.58 31.84
C GLY A 118 33.71 33.77 31.73
N VAL A 119 33.48 34.32 30.54
CA VAL A 119 32.66 35.54 30.35
C VAL A 119 31.18 35.23 30.13
N VAL A 120 30.85 34.39 29.14
CA VAL A 120 29.45 34.11 28.76
C VAL A 120 28.91 32.97 29.60
N SER A 121 27.78 33.16 30.29
CA SER A 121 27.18 32.12 31.13
C SER A 121 26.55 31.01 30.27
N CYS A 122 26.51 29.78 30.80
CA CYS A 122 25.77 28.69 30.18
C CYS A 122 24.26 28.99 30.11
N ALA A 123 23.72 29.69 31.09
CA ALA A 123 22.33 30.14 31.13
C ALA A 123 21.98 31.07 29.95
N ASP A 124 22.80 32.08 29.67
CA ASP A 124 22.57 32.96 28.52
C ASP A 124 22.89 32.25 27.19
N LEU A 125 23.89 31.37 27.15
CA LEU A 125 24.17 30.55 25.96
C LEU A 125 22.95 29.71 25.57
N LEU A 126 22.33 29.01 26.52
CA LEU A 126 21.15 28.18 26.27
C LEU A 126 19.97 29.02 25.75
N ALA A 127 19.73 30.19 26.36
CA ALA A 127 18.67 31.10 25.94
C ALA A 127 18.91 31.68 24.53
N VAL A 128 20.15 32.10 24.23
CA VAL A 128 20.57 32.55 22.89
C VAL A 128 20.38 31.44 21.87
N ALA A 129 20.82 30.22 22.20
CA ALA A 129 20.76 29.09 21.29
C ALA A 129 19.32 28.70 20.94
N ALA A 130 18.42 28.64 21.92
CA ALA A 130 17.01 28.39 21.68
C ALA A 130 16.39 29.44 20.76
N ARG A 131 16.66 30.73 20.99
CA ARG A 131 16.13 31.85 20.19
C ARG A 131 16.68 31.82 18.76
N ASP A 132 17.98 31.59 18.58
CA ASP A 132 18.62 31.54 17.26
C ASP A 132 18.12 30.35 16.44
N LEU A 133 18.06 29.15 17.03
CA LEU A 133 17.60 27.94 16.35
C LEU A 133 16.10 27.99 15.97
N VAL A 134 15.25 28.56 16.83
CA VAL A 134 13.84 28.81 16.50
C VAL A 134 13.73 29.81 15.36
N THR A 135 14.56 30.86 15.35
CA THR A 135 14.57 31.85 14.25
C THR A 135 15.02 31.19 12.93
N MET A 136 16.08 30.36 12.97
CA MET A 136 16.59 29.63 11.80
C MET A 136 15.55 28.67 11.19
N THR A 137 14.61 28.16 11.99
CA THR A 137 13.54 27.26 11.54
C THR A 137 12.26 27.99 11.13
N GLY A 138 12.29 29.33 11.04
CA GLY A 138 11.18 30.16 10.57
C GLY A 138 10.32 30.76 11.67
N GLY A 139 10.72 30.65 12.94
CA GLY A 139 10.07 31.30 14.07
C GLY A 139 10.38 32.80 14.19
N PRO A 140 9.63 33.53 15.05
CA PRO A 140 9.81 34.95 15.24
C PRO A 140 11.12 35.27 15.98
N TYR A 141 11.84 36.28 15.49
CA TYR A 141 12.99 36.85 16.20
C TYR A 141 12.53 37.86 17.25
N TYR A 142 13.16 37.82 18.42
CA TYR A 142 12.98 38.84 19.46
C TYR A 142 14.31 39.22 20.11
N PRO A 143 14.48 40.48 20.57
CA PRO A 143 15.67 40.90 21.29
C PRO A 143 15.70 40.22 22.67
N LEU A 144 16.64 39.29 22.85
CA LEU A 144 16.83 38.57 24.10
C LEU A 144 17.66 39.44 25.06
N ARG A 145 17.15 39.66 26.28
CA ARG A 145 17.94 40.29 27.34
C ARG A 145 18.90 39.26 27.94
N LEU A 146 20.15 39.65 28.09
CA LEU A 146 21.26 38.82 28.59
C LEU A 146 21.73 39.35 29.96
N GLY A 147 22.49 38.54 30.69
CA GLY A 147 22.95 38.77 32.06
C GLY A 147 22.53 37.69 33.06
N ARG A 148 22.01 36.54 32.60
CA ARG A 148 21.69 35.40 33.48
C ARG A 148 22.97 34.78 34.04
N LYS A 149 22.92 34.33 35.28
CA LYS A 149 24.05 33.64 35.94
C LYS A 149 23.78 32.14 36.00
N ASP A 150 24.85 31.36 35.94
CA ASP A 150 24.77 29.91 36.06
C ASP A 150 24.39 29.50 37.49
N GLY A 151 23.51 28.49 37.60
CA GLY A 151 23.10 27.90 38.86
C GLY A 151 24.25 27.20 39.57
N LEU A 152 24.28 27.28 40.91
CA LEU A 152 25.29 26.60 41.74
C LEU A 152 24.77 25.29 42.35
N SER A 153 23.52 24.91 42.06
CA SER A 153 22.85 23.73 42.59
C SER A 153 22.05 23.04 41.50
N SER A 154 22.11 21.71 41.44
CA SER A 154 21.35 20.89 40.50
C SER A 154 20.62 19.82 41.31
N SER A 155 19.28 19.77 41.23
CA SER A 155 18.45 18.87 42.04
C SER A 155 17.89 17.72 41.20
N PRO A 156 18.16 16.45 41.55
CA PRO A 156 17.70 15.31 40.76
C PRO A 156 16.19 15.04 40.88
N SER A 157 15.51 15.59 41.89
CA SER A 157 14.06 15.36 42.11
C SER A 157 13.17 16.53 41.70
N ALA A 158 13.74 17.71 41.47
CA ALA A 158 12.97 18.90 41.10
C ALA A 158 12.27 18.77 39.73
N PRO A 159 12.89 18.17 38.68
CA PRO A 159 12.23 17.99 37.39
C PRO A 159 10.95 17.18 37.46
N ASP A 160 10.96 16.05 38.15
CA ASP A 160 9.79 15.16 38.22
C ASP A 160 8.61 15.80 38.97
N ALA A 161 8.90 16.76 39.87
CA ALA A 161 7.90 17.48 40.65
C ALA A 161 7.33 18.72 39.92
N GLU A 162 8.17 19.43 39.16
CA GLU A 162 7.83 20.72 38.56
C GLU A 162 7.38 20.59 37.10
N ILE A 163 7.93 19.63 36.34
CA ILE A 163 7.60 19.48 34.91
C ILE A 163 6.22 18.83 34.74
N PRO A 164 5.31 19.42 33.93
CA PRO A 164 3.99 18.87 33.74
C PRO A 164 4.03 17.56 32.94
N HIS A 165 3.60 16.47 33.57
CA HIS A 165 3.47 15.16 32.93
C HIS A 165 2.29 15.11 31.96
N ALA A 166 2.40 14.32 30.88
CA ALA A 166 1.36 14.16 29.86
C ALA A 166 0.04 13.56 30.39
N ASN A 167 0.04 12.94 31.57
CA ASN A 167 -1.16 12.40 32.22
C ASN A 167 -2.01 13.47 32.94
N LEU A 168 -1.55 14.72 33.05
CA LEU A 168 -2.27 15.79 33.74
C LEU A 168 -3.55 16.20 32.99
N THR A 169 -4.57 16.61 33.74
CA THR A 169 -5.82 17.14 33.17
C THR A 169 -5.65 18.61 32.77
N VAL A 170 -6.43 19.09 31.79
CA VAL A 170 -6.36 20.49 31.33
C VAL A 170 -6.46 21.51 32.47
N PRO A 171 -7.39 21.40 33.44
CA PRO A 171 -7.45 22.34 34.56
C PRO A 171 -6.19 22.33 35.44
N ARG A 172 -5.56 21.16 35.61
CA ARG A 172 -4.33 21.04 36.39
C ARG A 172 -3.13 21.63 35.64
N LEU A 173 -3.07 21.45 34.32
CA LEU A 173 -2.05 22.08 33.47
C LEU A 173 -2.15 23.61 33.51
N VAL A 174 -3.36 24.15 33.40
CA VAL A 174 -3.59 25.60 33.54
C VAL A 174 -3.12 26.09 34.91
N ALA A 175 -3.37 25.36 36.00
CA ALA A 175 -2.91 25.74 37.33
C ALA A 175 -1.38 25.73 37.48
N VAL A 176 -0.69 24.74 36.91
CA VAL A 176 0.78 24.65 36.97
C VAL A 176 1.45 25.78 36.17
N PHE A 177 0.94 26.09 34.98
CA PHE A 177 1.45 27.22 34.18
C PHE A 177 1.14 28.58 34.84
N ALA A 178 -0.06 28.74 35.41
CA ALA A 178 -0.42 29.96 36.14
C ALA A 178 0.47 30.20 37.37
N ALA A 179 0.92 29.14 38.06
CA ALA A 179 1.86 29.25 39.17
C ALA A 179 3.24 29.82 38.76
N LYS A 180 3.62 29.66 37.49
CA LYS A 180 4.83 30.24 36.89
C LYS A 180 4.58 31.59 36.21
N GLY A 181 3.37 32.16 36.36
CA GLY A 181 2.98 33.45 35.78
C GLY A 181 2.52 33.40 34.32
N PHE A 182 2.31 32.21 33.75
CA PHE A 182 1.88 32.04 32.36
C PHE A 182 0.35 32.07 32.21
N THR A 183 -0.11 32.62 31.09
CA THR A 183 -1.52 32.61 30.69
C THR A 183 -1.91 31.29 30.02
N VAL A 184 -3.21 31.07 29.79
CA VAL A 184 -3.69 29.92 29.00
C VAL A 184 -3.17 29.98 27.56
N GLN A 185 -3.00 31.19 26.99
CA GLN A 185 -2.42 31.36 25.67
C GLN A 185 -0.95 30.91 25.64
N ASP A 186 -0.19 31.24 26.68
CA ASP A 186 1.20 30.80 26.82
C ASP A 186 1.30 29.28 27.00
N LEU A 187 0.38 28.67 27.76
CA LEU A 187 0.27 27.21 27.85
C LEU A 187 0.04 26.58 26.46
N VAL A 188 -0.87 27.13 25.65
CA VAL A 188 -1.15 26.63 24.30
C VAL A 188 0.08 26.82 23.39
N ALA A 189 0.74 27.97 23.45
CA ALA A 189 1.93 28.26 22.66
C ALA A 189 3.11 27.34 23.03
N LEU A 190 3.38 27.16 24.32
CA LEU A 190 4.45 26.30 24.83
C LEU A 190 4.14 24.81 24.63
N SER A 191 2.86 24.40 24.70
CA SER A 191 2.45 23.05 24.30
C SER A 191 2.58 22.86 22.79
N GLY A 192 2.36 23.89 21.99
CA GLY A 192 2.55 23.88 20.54
C GLY A 192 4.01 23.80 20.10
N ALA A 193 4.99 24.12 20.95
CA ALA A 193 6.42 23.98 20.64
C ALA A 193 6.81 22.54 20.26
N HIS A 194 6.02 21.54 20.68
CA HIS A 194 6.16 20.14 20.26
C HIS A 194 5.85 19.89 18.76
N THR A 195 5.37 20.88 18.00
CA THR A 195 5.26 20.80 16.54
C THR A 195 6.57 21.11 15.81
N LEU A 196 7.63 21.50 16.56
CA LEU A 196 8.98 21.64 16.03
C LEU A 196 9.74 20.33 16.32
N GLY A 197 10.12 19.59 15.28
CA GLY A 197 10.83 18.30 15.40
C GLY A 197 9.94 17.13 15.82
N PHE A 198 10.54 16.14 16.51
CA PHE A 198 9.87 14.92 16.96
C PHE A 198 9.73 14.90 18.49
N SER A 199 8.64 14.32 19.01
CA SER A 199 8.42 14.13 20.45
C SER A 199 7.83 12.76 20.73
N HIS A 200 8.14 12.18 21.89
CA HIS A 200 7.55 10.91 22.32
C HIS A 200 6.07 11.11 22.73
N CYS A 201 5.17 10.27 22.21
CA CYS A 201 3.72 10.37 22.46
C CYS A 201 3.34 10.26 23.95
N LYS A 202 4.16 9.56 24.74
CA LYS A 202 3.98 9.45 26.20
C LYS A 202 4.23 10.77 26.95
N GLU A 203 4.85 11.76 26.30
CA GLU A 203 5.29 13.03 26.90
C GLU A 203 4.57 14.27 26.32
N THR A 204 3.56 14.09 25.44
CA THR A 204 2.87 15.21 24.76
C THR A 204 1.49 15.53 25.35
N VAL A 205 1.27 16.81 25.70
CA VAL A 205 0.05 17.32 26.37
C VAL A 205 -1.05 17.79 25.39
N ILE A 206 -0.71 18.02 24.11
CA ILE A 206 -1.58 18.67 23.09
C ILE A 206 -2.95 17.99 22.95
N TRP A 207 -3.02 16.66 23.03
CA TRP A 207 -4.23 15.86 22.78
C TRP A 207 -5.43 16.25 23.66
N ARG A 208 -5.20 16.65 24.92
CA ARG A 208 -6.29 16.98 25.86
C ARG A 208 -6.81 18.41 25.73
N VAL A 209 -6.00 19.35 25.25
CA VAL A 209 -6.36 20.78 25.16
C VAL A 209 -7.28 21.04 23.95
N VAL A 210 -7.03 20.37 22.82
CA VAL A 210 -7.82 20.53 21.58
C VAL A 210 -9.25 20.00 21.75
N GLN A 211 -9.45 18.97 22.57
CA GLN A 211 -10.75 18.32 22.78
C GLN A 211 -11.79 19.21 23.50
N ASN A 212 -11.35 20.20 24.29
CA ASN A 212 -12.23 21.07 25.08
C ASN A 212 -12.53 22.44 24.42
N LEU A 213 -11.92 22.76 23.28
CA LEU A 213 -12.06 24.08 22.63
C LEU A 213 -13.02 24.10 21.42
N LEU A 214 -13.69 22.99 21.09
CA LEU A 214 -14.62 22.90 19.97
C LEU A 214 -16.08 22.69 20.42
N PRO A 215 -16.95 23.72 20.36
CA PRO A 215 -18.40 23.56 20.48
C PRO A 215 -19.03 23.16 19.14
N GLY A 216 -19.95 22.18 19.20
CA GLY A 216 -21.24 22.14 18.48
C GLY A 216 -21.27 22.24 16.94
N LYS A 217 -21.59 21.11 16.29
CA LYS A 217 -22.02 20.98 14.88
C LYS A 217 -23.08 21.99 14.42
N THR A 218 -23.01 22.40 13.16
CA THR A 218 -24.19 22.49 12.27
C THR A 218 -23.85 21.99 10.86
N LYS A 219 -24.81 21.29 10.25
CA LYS A 219 -24.79 20.78 8.86
C LYS A 219 -25.02 21.94 7.91
N ASP A 220 -24.42 21.89 6.72
CA ASP A 220 -25.08 22.48 5.56
C ASP A 220 -24.83 21.70 4.26
N GLN A 221 -25.84 21.78 3.39
CA GLN A 221 -25.98 21.06 2.13
C GLN A 221 -25.49 21.90 0.93
N SER A 222 -25.18 21.17 -0.16
CA SER A 222 -25.49 21.50 -1.57
C SER A 222 -24.36 21.93 -2.52
N SER A 223 -24.59 21.52 -3.78
CA SER A 223 -23.87 21.76 -5.05
C SER A 223 -22.55 21.00 -5.20
N GLY A 224 -22.26 20.27 -6.29
CA GLY A 224 -22.80 20.27 -7.64
C GLY A 224 -21.59 20.13 -8.59
N GLU A 225 -21.66 19.18 -9.52
CA GLU A 225 -20.86 19.03 -10.74
C GLU A 225 -19.58 18.16 -10.78
N SER A 226 -19.67 17.24 -11.76
CA SER A 226 -18.66 16.62 -12.64
C SER A 226 -17.49 15.86 -12.01
N THR A 227 -17.62 14.53 -12.07
CA THR A 227 -16.53 13.56 -12.08
C THR A 227 -15.63 13.71 -13.31
N PRO A 228 -14.30 13.70 -13.14
CA PRO A 228 -13.41 13.10 -14.12
C PRO A 228 -12.84 11.78 -13.59
N SER A 229 -12.89 10.80 -14.48
CA SER A 229 -12.09 9.58 -14.56
C SER A 229 -10.77 9.58 -13.79
N GLY A 230 -10.49 8.45 -13.15
CA GLY A 230 -9.26 8.16 -12.43
C GLY A 230 -8.02 8.54 -13.22
N ILE A 231 -7.23 9.45 -12.64
CA ILE A 231 -5.96 9.86 -13.22
C ILE A 231 -4.91 8.82 -12.81
N MET A 232 -4.50 7.99 -13.76
CA MET A 232 -3.28 7.20 -13.70
C MET A 232 -2.08 8.15 -13.70
N TRP A 233 -1.19 8.04 -12.71
CA TRP A 233 0.11 8.71 -12.72
C TRP A 233 1.21 7.66 -12.75
N SER A 234 2.07 7.72 -13.76
CA SER A 234 3.33 6.98 -13.82
C SER A 234 4.45 7.83 -13.21
N PHE A 235 5.18 7.30 -12.23
CA PHE A 235 6.49 7.82 -11.84
C PHE A 235 7.51 6.68 -11.94
N ALA A 236 8.59 6.92 -12.69
CA ALA A 236 9.68 5.98 -12.85
C ALA A 236 10.38 5.70 -11.50
N ALA A 237 10.87 4.47 -11.36
CA ALA A 237 11.56 3.96 -10.19
C ALA A 237 12.86 4.74 -9.86
N GLY A 238 13.15 4.92 -8.57
CA GLY A 238 14.52 5.12 -8.09
C GLY A 238 15.02 6.54 -7.80
N SER A 239 14.15 7.54 -7.62
CA SER A 239 14.58 8.88 -7.14
C SER A 239 14.16 9.24 -5.71
N ASN A 240 13.44 8.34 -5.00
CA ASN A 240 12.82 8.66 -3.72
C ASN A 240 13.42 7.93 -2.50
N LEU A 241 14.70 7.53 -2.54
CA LEU A 241 15.57 7.42 -1.36
C LEU A 241 17.00 7.05 -1.79
N SER A 242 17.61 7.82 -2.69
CA SER A 242 19.06 7.94 -2.69
C SER A 242 19.42 9.15 -1.83
N THR A 243 20.54 9.04 -1.12
CA THR A 243 21.18 10.11 -0.34
C THR A 243 21.59 11.26 -1.26
N SER A 244 20.62 12.05 -1.73
CA SER A 244 20.85 13.30 -2.45
C SER A 244 20.22 14.46 -1.68
N THR A 245 21.09 15.36 -1.26
CA THR A 245 20.83 16.61 -0.56
C THR A 245 20.17 17.62 -1.50
N SER A 246 18.83 17.70 -1.54
CA SER A 246 18.15 18.79 -2.25
C SER A 246 16.82 19.21 -1.62
N PHE A 247 16.74 20.50 -1.27
CA PHE A 247 15.61 21.24 -0.70
C PHE A 247 14.27 21.10 -1.48
N ASN A 248 14.32 20.67 -2.73
CA ASN A 248 13.12 20.48 -3.56
C ASN A 248 12.36 19.19 -3.23
N ALA A 249 13.03 18.12 -2.78
CA ALA A 249 12.40 16.84 -2.48
C ALA A 249 11.49 16.91 -1.24
N GLU A 250 11.88 17.64 -0.20
CA GLU A 250 11.09 17.81 1.03
C GLU A 250 9.82 18.63 0.82
N LYS A 251 9.86 19.63 -0.06
CA LYS A 251 8.69 20.44 -0.44
C LYS A 251 7.67 19.64 -1.25
N GLU A 252 8.16 18.72 -2.09
CA GLU A 252 7.35 17.76 -2.86
C GLU A 252 6.62 16.79 -1.91
N SER A 253 7.34 16.17 -0.97
CA SER A 253 6.78 15.24 0.02
C SER A 253 5.68 15.87 0.87
N ARG A 254 5.86 17.12 1.31
CA ARG A 254 4.85 17.85 2.10
C ARG A 254 3.60 18.22 1.28
N LYS A 255 3.75 18.54 -0.01
CA LYS A 255 2.61 18.74 -0.92
C LYS A 255 1.84 17.43 -1.14
N ASN A 256 2.54 16.32 -1.29
CA ASN A 256 1.94 15.00 -1.48
C ASN A 256 1.13 14.56 -0.25
N LEU A 257 1.62 14.81 0.96
CA LEU A 257 0.88 14.53 2.20
C LEU A 257 -0.40 15.37 2.34
N ASN A 258 -0.37 16.65 1.95
CA ASN A 258 -1.57 17.50 1.98
C ASN A 258 -2.61 17.09 0.91
N LYS A 259 -2.14 16.69 -0.27
CA LYS A 259 -3.01 16.15 -1.33
C LYS A 259 -3.66 14.84 -0.87
N PHE A 260 -2.91 14.00 -0.16
CA PHE A 260 -3.38 12.76 0.45
C PHE A 260 -4.53 12.98 1.44
N TYR A 261 -4.36 13.90 2.40
CA TYR A 261 -5.43 14.22 3.37
C TYR A 261 -6.72 14.65 2.67
N LYS A 262 -6.61 15.32 1.52
CA LYS A 262 -7.76 15.71 0.72
C LYS A 262 -8.41 14.52 0.02
N GLU A 263 -7.62 13.62 -0.58
CA GLU A 263 -8.14 12.42 -1.26
C GLU A 263 -8.85 11.47 -0.30
N ILE A 264 -8.25 11.14 0.84
CA ILE A 264 -8.87 10.26 1.84
C ILE A 264 -10.20 10.81 2.35
N ARG A 265 -10.33 12.13 2.52
CA ARG A 265 -11.58 12.74 3.01
C ARG A 265 -12.68 12.80 1.95
N THR A 266 -12.36 12.72 0.67
CA THR A 266 -13.30 13.00 -0.42
C THR A 266 -13.64 11.77 -1.27
N LEU A 267 -12.73 10.81 -1.39
CA LEU A 267 -12.88 9.67 -2.28
C LEU A 267 -13.31 8.41 -1.54
N LYS A 268 -14.15 7.60 -2.19
CA LYS A 268 -14.54 6.28 -1.71
C LYS A 268 -13.45 5.23 -1.91
N ASN A 269 -12.75 5.31 -3.03
CA ASN A 269 -11.63 4.43 -3.36
C ASN A 269 -10.37 5.29 -3.38
N VAL A 270 -9.42 4.93 -2.52
CA VAL A 270 -8.17 5.65 -2.32
C VAL A 270 -7.03 4.71 -2.75
N ASN A 271 -6.49 4.95 -3.96
CA ASN A 271 -5.36 4.18 -4.45
C ASN A 271 -4.03 4.88 -4.09
N MET A 272 -3.19 4.19 -3.31
CA MET A 272 -1.87 4.61 -2.85
C MET A 272 -0.77 3.59 -3.17
N ALA A 273 -1.01 2.72 -4.15
CA ALA A 273 -0.06 1.68 -4.50
C ALA A 273 1.28 2.24 -5.02
N GLY A 274 2.39 1.60 -4.65
CA GLY A 274 3.71 1.83 -5.26
C GLY A 274 4.37 3.17 -4.94
N ARG A 275 3.99 3.83 -3.83
CA ARG A 275 4.46 5.18 -3.46
C ARG A 275 5.67 5.22 -2.52
N GLN A 276 6.10 4.06 -2.02
CA GLN A 276 7.34 3.88 -1.25
C GLN A 276 7.44 4.76 0.01
N PHE A 277 6.33 4.99 0.71
CA PHE A 277 6.34 5.85 1.91
C PHE A 277 6.77 5.14 3.21
N GLY A 278 6.96 3.81 3.19
CA GLY A 278 7.45 3.01 4.31
C GLY A 278 6.53 3.01 5.54
N ASP A 279 7.07 2.53 6.67
CA ASP A 279 6.33 2.43 7.93
C ASP A 279 5.95 3.80 8.49
N GLU A 280 6.88 4.74 8.52
CA GLU A 280 6.64 6.10 9.03
C GLU A 280 5.52 6.81 8.27
N GLY A 281 5.53 6.70 6.93
CA GLY A 281 4.45 7.21 6.11
C GLY A 281 3.12 6.59 6.54
N LEU A 282 3.06 5.26 6.68
CA LEU A 282 1.83 4.57 7.09
C LEU A 282 1.28 5.07 8.43
N PHE A 283 2.13 5.35 9.43
CA PHE A 283 1.68 5.93 10.69
C PHE A 283 0.91 7.25 10.51
N PHE A 284 1.45 8.16 9.69
CA PHE A 284 0.75 9.42 9.37
C PHE A 284 -0.54 9.19 8.58
N LEU A 285 -0.51 8.25 7.63
CA LEU A 285 -1.65 7.96 6.76
C LEU A 285 -2.78 7.26 7.52
N ALA A 286 -2.46 6.32 8.41
CA ALA A 286 -3.42 5.53 9.16
C ALA A 286 -4.25 6.41 10.11
N GLU A 287 -3.66 7.41 10.76
CA GLU A 287 -4.38 8.35 11.63
C GLU A 287 -5.56 9.03 10.91
N SER A 288 -5.35 9.38 9.63
CA SER A 288 -6.39 9.99 8.81
C SER A 288 -7.59 9.07 8.54
N LEU A 289 -7.43 7.76 8.71
CA LEU A 289 -8.49 6.76 8.57
C LEU A 289 -9.37 6.68 9.81
N ALA A 290 -8.87 6.92 11.03
CA ALA A 290 -9.61 6.65 12.27
C ALA A 290 -11.04 7.24 12.30
N TYR A 291 -11.19 8.48 11.83
CA TYR A 291 -12.48 9.19 11.77
C TYR A 291 -13.00 9.39 10.36
N ASN A 292 -12.40 8.71 9.39
CA ASN A 292 -12.81 8.79 8.01
C ASN A 292 -14.15 8.09 7.79
N LYS A 293 -15.08 8.77 7.11
CA LYS A 293 -16.41 8.24 6.77
C LYS A 293 -16.66 8.11 5.27
N SER A 294 -15.69 8.50 4.45
CA SER A 294 -15.82 8.59 3.00
C SER A 294 -15.16 7.40 2.31
N ALA A 295 -13.94 7.05 2.72
CA ALA A 295 -13.14 5.97 2.16
C ALA A 295 -13.71 4.60 2.57
N GLU A 296 -14.16 3.86 1.56
CA GLU A 296 -14.64 2.49 1.68
C GLU A 296 -13.56 1.48 1.24
N GLU A 297 -12.62 1.90 0.41
CA GLU A 297 -11.53 1.06 -0.10
C GLU A 297 -10.21 1.84 -0.08
N VAL A 298 -9.16 1.24 0.47
CA VAL A 298 -7.82 1.82 0.50
C VAL A 298 -6.81 0.80 0.00
N ASP A 299 -5.96 1.25 -0.93
CA ASP A 299 -4.87 0.46 -1.47
C ASP A 299 -3.52 1.03 -1.04
N PHE A 300 -2.85 0.34 -0.12
CA PHE A 300 -1.50 0.63 0.35
C PHE A 300 -0.46 -0.37 -0.19
N SER A 301 -0.72 -1.04 -1.31
CA SER A 301 0.19 -2.05 -1.84
C SER A 301 1.54 -1.50 -2.29
N GLY A 302 2.62 -2.29 -2.16
CA GLY A 302 3.94 -1.96 -2.69
C GLY A 302 4.57 -0.67 -2.13
N ASN A 303 4.39 -0.39 -0.84
CA ASN A 303 4.88 0.83 -0.19
C ASN A 303 6.06 0.63 0.75
N GLY A 304 6.57 -0.60 0.86
CA GLY A 304 7.67 -0.91 1.78
C GLY A 304 7.25 -0.95 3.24
N ILE A 305 5.98 -1.27 3.51
CA ILE A 305 5.45 -1.46 4.86
C ILE A 305 5.95 -2.79 5.41
N THR A 306 6.42 -2.79 6.65
CA THR A 306 6.88 -3.95 7.40
C THR A 306 5.94 -4.26 8.56
N ALA A 307 6.26 -5.26 9.38
CA ALA A 307 5.53 -5.55 10.61
C ALA A 307 5.35 -4.31 11.52
N VAL A 308 6.36 -3.43 11.58
CA VAL A 308 6.31 -2.23 12.44
C VAL A 308 5.25 -1.25 11.95
N GLY A 309 5.13 -1.03 10.64
CA GLY A 309 4.11 -0.14 10.09
C GLY A 309 2.68 -0.62 10.33
N ILE A 310 2.46 -1.93 10.49
CA ILE A 310 1.12 -2.47 10.77
C ILE A 310 0.58 -2.01 12.14
N GLU A 311 1.45 -1.75 13.11
CA GLU A 311 1.06 -1.21 14.42
C GLU A 311 0.31 0.13 14.29
N ALA A 312 0.52 0.87 13.19
CA ALA A 312 -0.22 2.10 12.89
C ALA A 312 -1.74 1.90 12.85
N PHE A 313 -2.21 0.69 12.54
CA PHE A 313 -3.64 0.40 12.48
C PHE A 313 -4.28 0.11 13.83
N ASP A 314 -3.48 -0.05 14.89
CA ASP A 314 -4.00 -0.37 16.21
C ASP A 314 -4.82 0.80 16.79
N GLY A 315 -5.97 0.47 17.38
CA GLY A 315 -7.03 1.40 17.76
C GLY A 315 -7.78 2.06 16.58
N ILE A 316 -7.13 2.22 15.42
CA ILE A 316 -7.70 2.93 14.26
C ILE A 316 -8.75 2.10 13.56
N LEU A 317 -8.42 0.86 13.19
CA LEU A 317 -9.34 0.00 12.45
C LEU A 317 -10.49 -0.49 13.34
N GLN A 318 -10.32 -0.55 14.65
CA GLN A 318 -11.39 -0.91 15.58
C GLN A 318 -12.48 0.19 15.65
N ILE A 319 -12.10 1.45 15.45
CA ILE A 319 -13.03 2.60 15.44
C ILE A 319 -13.59 2.83 14.02
N ASN A 320 -12.77 2.63 12.99
CA ASN A 320 -13.20 2.83 11.61
C ASN A 320 -14.18 1.74 11.17
N THR A 321 -15.41 2.16 10.88
CA THR A 321 -16.48 1.29 10.38
C THR A 321 -16.83 1.54 8.91
N ALA A 322 -16.23 2.55 8.29
CA ALA A 322 -16.50 2.92 6.89
C ALA A 322 -15.68 2.08 5.91
N LEU A 323 -14.44 1.73 6.29
CA LEU A 323 -13.50 1.00 5.46
C LEU A 323 -13.94 -0.47 5.35
N LYS A 324 -14.11 -0.93 4.11
CA LYS A 324 -14.55 -2.27 3.75
C LYS A 324 -13.45 -3.08 3.06
N SER A 325 -12.52 -2.42 2.38
CA SER A 325 -11.41 -3.06 1.67
C SER A 325 -10.08 -2.46 2.09
N LEU A 326 -9.17 -3.31 2.53
CA LEU A 326 -7.79 -2.94 2.85
C LEU A 326 -6.85 -3.81 2.01
N ASN A 327 -6.11 -3.17 1.10
CA ASN A 327 -5.06 -3.81 0.32
C ASN A 327 -3.68 -3.43 0.84
N LEU A 328 -2.94 -4.43 1.29
CA LEU A 328 -1.58 -4.33 1.81
C LEU A 328 -0.60 -5.19 1.02
N SER A 329 -0.99 -5.66 -0.17
CA SER A 329 -0.19 -6.57 -1.00
C SER A 329 1.18 -5.99 -1.38
N GLY A 330 2.20 -6.81 -1.61
CA GLY A 330 3.53 -6.36 -2.04
C GLY A 330 4.32 -5.60 -0.97
N ASN A 331 3.95 -5.73 0.30
CA ASN A 331 4.65 -5.16 1.45
C ASN A 331 5.24 -6.28 2.30
N ALA A 332 6.49 -6.15 2.74
CA ALA A 332 7.22 -7.19 3.49
C ALA A 332 6.76 -7.27 4.96
N ILE A 333 5.48 -7.55 5.18
CA ILE A 333 4.82 -7.59 6.48
C ILE A 333 5.30 -8.77 7.33
N GLY A 334 5.49 -9.94 6.70
CA GLY A 334 5.93 -11.15 7.38
C GLY A 334 4.92 -11.72 8.37
N ASP A 335 5.31 -12.79 9.06
CA ASP A 335 4.47 -13.47 10.05
C ASP A 335 4.14 -12.59 11.27
N GLU A 336 5.11 -11.81 11.75
CA GLU A 336 4.91 -10.90 12.88
C GLU A 336 3.88 -9.80 12.55
N GLY A 337 3.98 -9.21 11.36
CA GLY A 337 3.00 -8.21 10.92
C GLY A 337 1.63 -8.82 10.65
N ALA A 338 1.55 -10.05 10.13
CA ALA A 338 0.29 -10.78 9.97
C ALA A 338 -0.37 -11.08 11.32
N LYS A 339 0.42 -11.41 12.34
CA LYS A 339 -0.05 -11.60 13.72
C LYS A 339 -0.57 -10.31 14.32
N CYS A 340 0.19 -9.23 14.24
CA CYS A 340 -0.24 -7.89 14.68
C CYS A 340 -1.56 -7.47 14.00
N LEU A 341 -1.64 -7.62 12.67
CA LEU A 341 -2.85 -7.31 11.92
C LEU A 341 -4.03 -8.19 12.33
N SER A 342 -3.78 -9.47 12.62
CA SER A 342 -4.81 -10.41 13.07
C SER A 342 -5.37 -10.02 14.43
N ASP A 343 -4.52 -9.56 15.36
CA ASP A 343 -4.95 -9.06 16.67
C ASP A 343 -5.79 -7.78 16.53
N ILE A 344 -5.43 -6.88 15.60
CA ILE A 344 -6.19 -5.65 15.32
C ILE A 344 -7.56 -5.96 14.70
N LEU A 345 -7.62 -6.91 13.75
CA LEU A 345 -8.83 -7.20 12.97
C LEU A 345 -9.82 -8.15 13.67
N VAL A 346 -9.45 -8.76 14.79
CA VAL A 346 -10.32 -9.72 15.50
C VAL A 346 -11.64 -9.08 15.96
N GLU A 347 -11.61 -7.81 16.38
CA GLU A 347 -12.78 -7.03 16.81
C GLU A 347 -13.28 -6.06 15.73
N ASN A 348 -12.59 -5.99 14.58
CA ASN A 348 -13.01 -5.10 13.50
C ASN A 348 -14.35 -5.55 12.90
N VAL A 349 -15.25 -4.59 12.69
CA VAL A 349 -16.60 -4.82 12.16
C VAL A 349 -16.81 -4.24 10.74
N GLY A 350 -15.80 -3.59 10.17
CA GLY A 350 -15.91 -2.88 8.89
C GLY A 350 -15.37 -3.68 7.69
N ILE A 351 -14.17 -4.25 7.84
CA ILE A 351 -13.40 -4.85 6.76
C ILE A 351 -14.06 -6.14 6.28
N GLN A 352 -14.34 -6.18 4.98
CA GLN A 352 -14.92 -7.30 4.25
C GLN A 352 -13.94 -7.92 3.26
N LYS A 353 -12.98 -7.14 2.75
CA LYS A 353 -11.94 -7.59 1.82
C LYS A 353 -10.56 -7.28 2.40
N LEU A 354 -9.76 -8.32 2.59
CA LEU A 354 -8.38 -8.20 3.07
C LEU A 354 -7.44 -8.80 2.01
N LEU A 355 -6.56 -7.97 1.46
CA LEU A 355 -5.62 -8.36 0.42
C LEU A 355 -4.19 -8.28 0.96
N LEU A 356 -3.54 -9.44 1.04
CA LEU A 356 -2.20 -9.67 1.59
C LEU A 356 -1.40 -10.55 0.62
N ASN A 357 -1.46 -10.23 -0.68
CA ASN A 357 -0.68 -10.98 -1.67
C ASN A 357 0.79 -10.53 -1.63
N SER A 358 1.75 -11.45 -1.78
CA SER A 358 3.17 -11.10 -1.81
C SER A 358 3.60 -10.29 -0.59
N THR A 359 3.26 -10.77 0.60
CA THR A 359 3.58 -10.09 1.87
C THR A 359 4.54 -10.86 2.77
N ASN A 360 5.22 -11.87 2.22
CA ASN A 360 6.16 -12.75 2.93
C ASN A 360 5.55 -13.48 4.13
N ILE A 361 4.25 -13.81 4.07
CA ILE A 361 3.57 -14.57 5.11
C ILE A 361 3.91 -16.06 4.95
N GLY A 362 4.41 -16.67 6.02
CA GLY A 362 4.62 -18.11 6.16
C GLY A 362 3.51 -18.78 6.96
N ASP A 363 3.81 -19.97 7.49
CA ASP A 363 2.84 -20.81 8.20
C ASP A 363 2.33 -20.18 9.50
N GLU A 364 3.19 -19.49 10.25
CA GLU A 364 2.80 -18.87 11.53
C GLU A 364 1.90 -17.64 11.31
N GLY A 365 2.17 -16.83 10.29
CA GLY A 365 1.29 -15.73 9.91
C GLY A 365 -0.04 -16.23 9.35
N ALA A 366 -0.03 -17.28 8.53
CA ALA A 366 -1.25 -17.92 8.02
C ALA A 366 -2.10 -18.49 9.17
N LYS A 367 -1.45 -19.07 10.19
CA LYS A 367 -2.11 -19.54 11.42
C LYS A 367 -2.72 -18.39 12.22
N ALA A 368 -2.00 -17.28 12.41
CA ALA A 368 -2.55 -16.11 13.10
C ALA A 368 -3.81 -15.56 12.40
N ILE A 369 -3.76 -15.45 11.07
CA ILE A 369 -4.92 -15.04 10.26
C ILE A 369 -6.06 -16.05 10.39
N SER A 370 -5.75 -17.34 10.40
CA SER A 370 -6.72 -18.42 10.57
C SER A 370 -7.43 -18.34 11.93
N ASP A 371 -6.69 -18.11 13.01
CA ASP A 371 -7.25 -17.94 14.36
C ASP A 371 -8.10 -16.67 14.49
N MET A 372 -7.73 -15.59 13.81
CA MET A 372 -8.56 -14.40 13.69
C MET A 372 -9.85 -14.70 12.92
N LEU A 373 -9.80 -15.43 11.79
CA LEU A 373 -10.98 -15.79 11.00
C LEU A 373 -11.99 -16.65 11.77
N LYS A 374 -11.55 -17.49 12.72
CA LYS A 374 -12.48 -18.24 13.59
C LYS A 374 -13.41 -17.29 14.37
N LYS A 375 -12.90 -16.11 14.76
CA LYS A 375 -13.60 -15.10 15.54
C LYS A 375 -14.26 -14.01 14.68
N ASN A 376 -13.55 -13.47 13.70
CA ASN A 376 -14.03 -12.39 12.83
C ASN A 376 -15.21 -12.86 11.97
N LYS A 377 -16.25 -12.03 11.89
CA LYS A 377 -17.50 -12.32 11.16
C LYS A 377 -17.80 -11.33 10.04
N THR A 378 -16.79 -10.60 9.56
CA THR A 378 -16.97 -9.55 8.55
C THR A 378 -16.20 -9.83 7.26
N ILE A 379 -15.02 -10.44 7.35
CA ILE A 379 -14.17 -10.73 6.19
C ILE A 379 -14.84 -11.80 5.31
N ARG A 380 -15.15 -11.41 4.07
CA ARG A 380 -15.78 -12.24 3.04
C ARG A 380 -14.79 -12.63 1.94
N THR A 381 -13.77 -11.82 1.72
CA THR A 381 -12.71 -12.07 0.73
C THR A 381 -11.36 -11.95 1.41
N LEU A 382 -10.59 -13.03 1.34
CA LEU A 382 -9.20 -13.07 1.83
C LEU A 382 -8.27 -13.46 0.68
N GLN A 383 -7.24 -12.65 0.45
CA GLN A 383 -6.19 -12.95 -0.51
C GLN A 383 -4.83 -13.07 0.19
N LEU A 384 -4.21 -14.23 0.01
CA LEU A 384 -2.90 -14.63 0.55
C LEU A 384 -2.02 -15.20 -0.56
N SER A 385 -2.21 -14.76 -1.80
CA SER A 385 -1.49 -15.32 -2.94
C SER A 385 -0.02 -14.90 -2.96
N ASN A 386 0.85 -15.74 -3.53
CA ASN A 386 2.28 -15.50 -3.71
C ASN A 386 3.01 -15.23 -2.38
N ASN A 387 2.74 -16.06 -1.37
CA ASN A 387 3.37 -16.03 -0.05
C ASN A 387 4.19 -17.32 0.16
N THR A 388 4.73 -17.53 1.36
CA THR A 388 5.55 -18.70 1.70
C THR A 388 4.77 -19.69 2.59
N ILE A 389 3.47 -19.87 2.32
CA ILE A 389 2.59 -20.73 3.11
C ILE A 389 2.78 -22.19 2.65
N GLU A 390 3.22 -23.05 3.54
CA GLU A 390 3.41 -24.47 3.31
C GLU A 390 2.21 -25.28 3.85
N TYR A 391 2.36 -26.60 3.94
CA TYR A 391 1.27 -27.49 4.33
C TYR A 391 0.68 -27.18 5.72
N SER A 392 1.48 -26.66 6.67
CA SER A 392 1.01 -26.36 8.04
C SER A 392 0.10 -25.13 8.06
N GLY A 393 0.44 -24.09 7.29
CA GLY A 393 -0.42 -22.93 7.11
C GLY A 393 -1.71 -23.29 6.36
N PHE A 394 -1.65 -24.15 5.34
CA PHE A 394 -2.85 -24.69 4.69
C PHE A 394 -3.74 -25.49 5.67
N ALA A 395 -3.15 -26.26 6.59
CA ALA A 395 -3.90 -26.95 7.63
C ALA A 395 -4.60 -25.97 8.58
N SER A 396 -3.93 -24.90 8.97
CA SER A 396 -4.51 -23.85 9.82
C SER A 396 -5.68 -23.14 9.12
N ILE A 397 -5.54 -22.82 7.83
CA ILE A 397 -6.61 -22.24 7.01
C ILE A 397 -7.79 -23.22 6.94
N ALA A 398 -7.53 -24.52 6.75
CA ALA A 398 -8.57 -25.53 6.71
C ALA A 398 -9.35 -25.63 8.02
N GLU A 399 -8.69 -25.54 9.17
CA GLU A 399 -9.34 -25.48 10.48
C GLU A 399 -10.23 -24.23 10.60
N ALA A 400 -9.73 -23.07 10.20
CA ALA A 400 -10.52 -21.85 10.21
C ALA A 400 -11.78 -21.96 9.34
N LEU A 401 -11.73 -22.64 8.19
CA LEU A 401 -12.89 -22.84 7.32
C LEU A 401 -14.00 -23.70 7.94
N LEU A 402 -13.68 -24.57 8.90
CA LEU A 402 -14.67 -25.38 9.62
C LEU A 402 -15.54 -24.52 10.55
N GLU A 403 -14.96 -23.49 11.15
CA GLU A 403 -15.62 -22.61 12.13
C GLU A 403 -16.12 -21.30 11.50
N ASN A 404 -15.43 -20.82 10.47
CA ASN A 404 -15.81 -19.61 9.76
C ASN A 404 -16.94 -19.89 8.77
N ASN A 405 -18.04 -19.15 8.93
CA ASN A 405 -19.24 -19.25 8.11
C ASN A 405 -19.57 -17.92 7.41
N VAL A 406 -18.56 -17.09 7.15
CA VAL A 406 -18.72 -15.77 6.52
C VAL A 406 -17.91 -15.66 5.24
N LEU A 407 -16.70 -16.25 5.22
CA LEU A 407 -15.80 -16.22 4.09
C LEU A 407 -16.46 -16.81 2.85
N ARG A 408 -16.34 -16.10 1.73
CA ARG A 408 -16.93 -16.41 0.43
C ARG A 408 -15.88 -16.68 -0.63
N SER A 409 -14.79 -15.93 -0.61
CA SER A 409 -13.72 -16.04 -1.59
C SER A 409 -12.38 -16.16 -0.89
N LEU A 410 -11.65 -17.24 -1.21
CA LEU A 410 -10.31 -17.50 -0.68
C LEU A 410 -9.33 -17.62 -1.84
N PHE A 411 -8.29 -16.80 -1.81
CA PHE A 411 -7.21 -16.81 -2.78
C PHE A 411 -5.91 -17.16 -2.08
N VAL A 412 -5.33 -18.31 -2.41
CA VAL A 412 -4.05 -18.80 -1.87
C VAL A 412 -3.15 -19.24 -3.01
N ASN A 413 -3.23 -18.57 -4.16
CA ASN A 413 -2.44 -18.91 -5.34
C ASN A 413 -0.93 -18.78 -5.06
N GLY A 414 -0.05 -19.53 -5.72
CA GLY A 414 1.40 -19.33 -5.66
C GLY A 414 2.00 -19.53 -4.26
N ASN A 415 1.52 -20.53 -3.51
CA ASN A 415 2.10 -20.95 -2.23
C ASN A 415 2.64 -22.39 -2.35
N TYR A 416 2.97 -23.02 -1.23
CA TYR A 416 3.69 -24.29 -1.19
C TYR A 416 2.92 -25.39 -0.45
N GLY A 417 1.58 -25.40 -0.59
CA GLY A 417 0.72 -26.31 0.16
C GLY A 417 1.00 -27.80 -0.12
N GLY A 418 1.35 -28.15 -1.36
CA GLY A 418 1.60 -29.54 -1.75
C GLY A 418 0.38 -30.46 -1.61
N PRO A 419 0.55 -31.78 -1.84
CA PRO A 419 -0.56 -32.74 -1.73
C PRO A 419 -1.18 -32.82 -0.31
N LEU A 420 -0.37 -32.60 0.73
CA LEU A 420 -0.82 -32.59 2.12
C LEU A 420 -1.66 -31.35 2.43
N GLY A 421 -1.23 -30.16 2.00
CA GLY A 421 -2.00 -28.93 2.15
C GLY A 421 -3.35 -29.00 1.42
N ALA A 422 -3.37 -29.54 0.20
CA ALA A 422 -4.61 -29.83 -0.54
C ALA A 422 -5.55 -30.75 0.23
N SER A 423 -5.02 -31.84 0.80
CA SER A 423 -5.78 -32.81 1.58
C SER A 423 -6.35 -32.20 2.86
N SER A 424 -5.60 -31.31 3.52
CA SER A 424 -6.09 -30.56 4.68
C SER A 424 -7.20 -29.59 4.27
N LEU A 425 -6.98 -28.81 3.21
CA LEU A 425 -7.97 -27.85 2.70
C LEU A 425 -9.26 -28.55 2.28
N ALA A 426 -9.18 -29.74 1.68
CA ALA A 426 -10.33 -30.57 1.35
C ALA A 426 -11.21 -30.86 2.58
N LYS A 427 -10.62 -31.14 3.75
CA LYS A 427 -11.37 -31.33 5.01
C LYS A 427 -12.08 -30.05 5.45
N GLY A 428 -11.41 -28.91 5.37
CA GLY A 428 -12.00 -27.61 5.69
C GLY A 428 -13.18 -27.24 4.78
N ILE A 429 -13.01 -27.44 3.46
CA ILE A 429 -14.06 -27.18 2.45
C ILE A 429 -15.30 -28.05 2.71
N LEU A 430 -15.13 -29.31 3.12
CA LEU A 430 -16.24 -30.21 3.40
C LEU A 430 -17.17 -29.68 4.51
N GLY A 431 -16.59 -29.06 5.55
CA GLY A 431 -17.36 -28.48 6.67
C GLY A 431 -17.95 -27.10 6.36
N ASN A 432 -17.29 -26.33 5.48
CA ASN A 432 -17.73 -25.00 5.10
C ASN A 432 -18.98 -25.03 4.20
N LYS A 433 -19.82 -23.99 4.24
CA LYS A 433 -21.01 -23.84 3.36
C LYS A 433 -21.13 -22.47 2.70
N THR A 434 -20.25 -21.54 3.03
CA THR A 434 -20.33 -20.13 2.64
C THR A 434 -19.38 -19.77 1.51
N LEU A 435 -18.31 -20.55 1.33
CA LEU A 435 -17.41 -20.42 0.19
C LEU A 435 -18.16 -20.53 -1.14
N ARG A 436 -17.72 -19.68 -2.07
CA ARG A 436 -18.23 -19.52 -3.44
C ARG A 436 -17.09 -19.57 -4.45
N GLU A 437 -15.93 -19.05 -4.07
CA GLU A 437 -14.78 -18.91 -4.95
C GLU A 437 -13.54 -19.47 -4.26
N LEU A 438 -12.83 -20.34 -4.96
CA LEU A 438 -11.57 -20.91 -4.53
C LEU A 438 -10.52 -20.70 -5.61
N HIS A 439 -9.48 -19.95 -5.27
CA HIS A 439 -8.34 -19.76 -6.13
C HIS A 439 -7.09 -20.39 -5.51
N LEU A 440 -6.67 -21.51 -6.11
CA LEU A 440 -5.64 -22.41 -5.62
C LEU A 440 -4.52 -22.62 -6.64
N HIS A 441 -4.37 -21.74 -7.63
CA HIS A 441 -3.38 -21.84 -8.69
C HIS A 441 -1.95 -21.94 -8.11
N GLY A 442 -1.04 -22.74 -8.67
CA GLY A 442 0.39 -22.62 -8.32
C GLY A 442 0.75 -23.13 -6.93
N ASN A 443 0.19 -24.25 -6.46
CA ASN A 443 0.43 -24.77 -5.11
C ASN A 443 1.08 -26.17 -5.05
N GLY A 444 1.42 -26.75 -6.20
CA GLY A 444 2.07 -28.06 -6.27
C GLY A 444 1.24 -29.20 -5.69
N PHE A 445 -0.11 -29.13 -5.76
CA PHE A 445 -0.98 -30.13 -5.14
C PHE A 445 -0.85 -31.55 -5.71
N GLY A 446 -0.48 -31.68 -6.98
CA GLY A 446 -0.38 -32.94 -7.69
C GLY A 446 -1.71 -33.69 -7.80
N ASN A 447 -1.66 -34.88 -8.41
CA ASN A 447 -2.83 -35.71 -8.66
C ASN A 447 -3.55 -36.14 -7.37
N GLU A 448 -2.80 -36.56 -6.35
CA GLU A 448 -3.38 -37.00 -5.07
C GLU A 448 -4.05 -35.86 -4.29
N GLY A 449 -3.44 -34.68 -4.26
CA GLY A 449 -4.05 -33.49 -3.64
C GLY A 449 -5.34 -33.09 -4.33
N VAL A 450 -5.34 -33.09 -5.67
CA VAL A 450 -6.53 -32.81 -6.47
C VAL A 450 -7.60 -33.87 -6.30
N ARG A 451 -7.25 -35.16 -6.21
CA ARG A 451 -8.20 -36.23 -5.88
C ARG A 451 -8.94 -35.95 -4.57
N ALA A 452 -8.21 -35.57 -3.53
CA ALA A 452 -8.81 -35.23 -2.24
C ALA A 452 -9.72 -34.00 -2.34
N LEU A 453 -9.28 -32.95 -3.02
CA LEU A 453 -10.07 -31.73 -3.26
C LEU A 453 -11.35 -32.02 -4.04
N MET A 454 -11.28 -32.74 -5.16
CA MET A 454 -12.44 -33.05 -6.01
C MET A 454 -13.46 -33.93 -5.28
N SER A 455 -12.99 -34.86 -4.46
CA SER A 455 -13.85 -35.69 -3.60
C SER A 455 -14.60 -34.83 -2.58
N ALA A 456 -13.89 -33.93 -1.89
CA ALA A 456 -14.51 -33.01 -0.92
C ALA A 456 -15.48 -32.03 -1.59
N LEU A 457 -15.12 -31.46 -2.74
CA LEU A 457 -15.96 -30.55 -3.52
C LEU A 457 -17.22 -31.22 -4.05
N SER A 458 -17.13 -32.51 -4.43
CA SER A 458 -18.29 -33.30 -4.85
C SER A 458 -19.27 -33.55 -3.70
N ALA A 459 -18.77 -33.65 -2.46
CA ALA A 459 -19.57 -33.83 -1.24
C ALA A 459 -19.97 -32.51 -0.56
N HIS A 460 -19.40 -31.39 -0.99
CA HIS A 460 -19.62 -30.08 -0.42
C HIS A 460 -21.09 -29.63 -0.60
N LYS A 461 -21.68 -29.09 0.48
CA LYS A 461 -23.10 -28.69 0.51
C LYS A 461 -23.34 -27.22 0.16
N GLY A 462 -22.29 -26.41 0.04
CA GLY A 462 -22.39 -25.02 -0.41
C GLY A 462 -22.45 -24.92 -1.94
N LYS A 463 -22.30 -23.71 -2.45
CA LYS A 463 -22.41 -23.39 -3.89
C LYS A 463 -21.12 -22.79 -4.40
N ILE A 464 -20.14 -23.61 -4.71
CA ILE A 464 -18.90 -23.12 -5.35
C ILE A 464 -19.22 -22.84 -6.82
N THR A 465 -18.96 -21.60 -7.22
CA THR A 465 -19.22 -21.06 -8.56
C THR A 465 -17.93 -20.89 -9.35
N VAL A 466 -16.80 -20.68 -8.67
CA VAL A 466 -15.48 -20.44 -9.26
C VAL A 466 -14.45 -21.36 -8.62
N LEU A 467 -13.71 -22.09 -9.45
CA LEU A 467 -12.62 -22.96 -9.03
C LEU A 467 -11.40 -22.77 -9.95
N ASP A 468 -10.31 -22.25 -9.38
CA ASP A 468 -9.00 -22.20 -10.02
C ASP A 468 -8.06 -23.22 -9.39
N ILE A 469 -7.64 -24.21 -10.17
CA ILE A 469 -6.65 -25.22 -9.77
C ILE A 469 -5.52 -25.30 -10.81
N GLY A 470 -5.26 -24.21 -11.53
CA GLY A 470 -4.16 -24.13 -12.48
C GLY A 470 -2.77 -24.34 -11.84
N ASN A 471 -1.75 -24.74 -12.61
CA ASN A 471 -0.37 -24.84 -12.17
C ASN A 471 -0.17 -25.63 -10.87
N ASN A 472 -0.76 -26.82 -10.80
CA ASN A 472 -0.73 -27.71 -9.64
C ASN A 472 -0.13 -29.07 -9.97
N ASN A 473 0.63 -29.19 -11.06
CA ASN A 473 1.21 -30.45 -11.52
C ASN A 473 0.15 -31.56 -11.71
N ILE A 474 -1.02 -31.18 -12.25
CA ILE A 474 -2.11 -32.09 -12.56
C ILE A 474 -1.78 -32.77 -13.89
N THR A 475 -1.70 -34.10 -13.90
CA THR A 475 -1.52 -34.87 -15.14
C THR A 475 -2.85 -35.46 -15.62
N SER A 476 -2.83 -36.30 -16.67
CA SER A 476 -4.03 -37.01 -17.14
C SER A 476 -4.74 -37.79 -16.01
N GLU A 477 -3.98 -38.39 -15.09
CA GLU A 477 -4.49 -39.07 -13.89
C GLU A 477 -5.29 -38.14 -12.98
N GLY A 478 -4.76 -36.95 -12.66
CA GLY A 478 -5.48 -35.96 -11.85
C GLY A 478 -6.71 -35.40 -12.56
N SER A 479 -6.63 -35.26 -13.89
CA SER A 479 -7.74 -34.82 -14.73
C SER A 479 -8.96 -35.76 -14.66
N LEU A 480 -8.74 -37.06 -14.46
CA LEU A 480 -9.83 -38.03 -14.24
C LEU A 480 -10.73 -37.61 -13.07
N HIS A 481 -10.13 -37.21 -11.94
CA HIS A 481 -10.88 -36.78 -10.77
C HIS A 481 -11.60 -35.44 -11.00
N VAL A 482 -10.99 -34.54 -11.77
CA VAL A 482 -11.63 -33.29 -12.18
C VAL A 482 -12.85 -33.57 -13.06
N ALA A 483 -12.72 -34.48 -14.02
CA ALA A 483 -13.82 -34.92 -14.89
C ALA A 483 -14.97 -35.55 -14.08
N GLU A 484 -14.68 -36.39 -13.08
CA GLU A 484 -15.70 -36.94 -12.18
C GLU A 484 -16.43 -35.85 -11.39
N PHE A 485 -15.72 -34.83 -10.93
CA PHE A 485 -16.33 -33.67 -10.26
C PHE A 485 -17.20 -32.84 -11.20
N ILE A 486 -16.73 -32.56 -12.43
CA ILE A 486 -17.49 -31.83 -13.47
C ILE A 486 -18.84 -32.50 -13.74
N LYS A 487 -18.89 -33.85 -13.79
CA LYS A 487 -20.14 -34.61 -14.00
C LYS A 487 -21.16 -34.40 -12.86
N ARG A 488 -20.69 -34.11 -11.64
CA ARG A 488 -21.53 -34.03 -10.43
C ARG A 488 -21.90 -32.61 -10.03
N THR A 489 -21.04 -31.63 -10.32
CA THR A 489 -21.25 -30.25 -9.89
C THR A 489 -22.49 -29.64 -10.56
N LYS A 490 -23.25 -28.88 -9.77
CA LYS A 490 -24.48 -28.20 -10.20
C LYS A 490 -24.44 -26.69 -9.92
N SER A 491 -23.30 -26.19 -9.46
CA SER A 491 -23.12 -24.77 -9.13
C SER A 491 -21.91 -24.15 -9.80
N LEU A 492 -20.95 -24.94 -10.27
CA LEU A 492 -19.73 -24.40 -10.86
C LEU A 492 -20.04 -23.77 -12.22
N LEU A 493 -19.59 -22.52 -12.37
CA LEU A 493 -19.76 -21.72 -13.59
C LEU A 493 -18.42 -21.50 -14.30
N TRP A 494 -17.33 -21.39 -13.52
CA TRP A 494 -15.98 -21.13 -14.02
C TRP A 494 -15.00 -22.16 -13.45
N LEU A 495 -14.28 -22.83 -14.35
CA LEU A 495 -13.24 -23.81 -14.03
C LEU A 495 -11.94 -23.46 -14.76
N SER A 496 -10.84 -23.37 -14.03
CA SER A 496 -9.50 -23.23 -14.58
C SER A 496 -8.61 -24.42 -14.21
N LEU A 497 -8.02 -25.02 -15.25
CA LEU A 497 -6.95 -26.01 -15.21
C LEU A 497 -5.66 -25.44 -15.83
N TYR A 498 -5.54 -24.12 -15.98
CA TYR A 498 -4.44 -23.45 -16.66
C TYR A 498 -3.05 -23.92 -16.21
N MET A 499 -2.10 -24.11 -17.13
CA MET A 499 -0.70 -24.47 -16.84
C MET A 499 -0.52 -25.78 -16.06
N ASN A 500 -1.20 -26.85 -16.46
CA ASN A 500 -0.97 -28.20 -15.94
C ASN A 500 -0.40 -29.10 -17.06
N ASP A 501 -0.36 -30.42 -16.88
CA ASP A 501 0.11 -31.37 -17.90
C ASP A 501 -0.94 -32.45 -18.15
N ILE A 502 -2.20 -32.04 -18.32
CA ILE A 502 -3.30 -33.00 -18.48
C ILE A 502 -3.21 -33.79 -19.79
N SER A 503 -2.48 -33.29 -20.78
CA SER A 503 -2.29 -33.88 -22.12
C SER A 503 -3.61 -34.08 -22.90
N ASP A 504 -3.53 -34.68 -24.08
CA ASP A 504 -4.71 -35.06 -24.87
C ASP A 504 -5.66 -36.00 -24.10
N GLU A 505 -5.12 -36.93 -23.32
CA GLU A 505 -5.92 -37.89 -22.57
C GLU A 505 -6.78 -37.20 -21.51
N GLY A 506 -6.18 -36.30 -20.72
CA GLY A 506 -6.90 -35.54 -19.71
C GLY A 506 -7.90 -34.57 -20.33
N ALA A 507 -7.59 -33.95 -21.47
CA ALA A 507 -8.52 -33.12 -22.23
C ALA A 507 -9.74 -33.92 -22.70
N GLU A 508 -9.55 -35.16 -23.17
CA GLU A 508 -10.64 -36.07 -23.57
C GLU A 508 -11.57 -36.38 -22.39
N LYS A 509 -11.03 -36.63 -21.18
CA LYS A 509 -11.86 -36.85 -19.98
C LYS A 509 -12.68 -35.64 -19.60
N VAL A 510 -12.07 -34.44 -19.65
CA VAL A 510 -12.78 -33.18 -19.39
C VAL A 510 -13.87 -32.95 -20.43
N ALA A 511 -13.59 -33.19 -21.71
CA ALA A 511 -14.56 -33.07 -22.79
C ALA A 511 -15.76 -34.02 -22.59
N ASP A 512 -15.54 -35.28 -22.24
CA ASP A 512 -16.62 -36.24 -21.94
C ASP A 512 -17.48 -35.76 -20.75
N ALA A 513 -16.85 -35.24 -19.70
CA ALA A 513 -17.56 -34.70 -18.54
C ALA A 513 -18.40 -33.47 -18.88
N LEU A 514 -17.87 -32.56 -19.70
CA LEU A 514 -18.56 -31.36 -20.15
C LEU A 514 -19.79 -31.68 -21.02
N LYS A 515 -19.82 -32.80 -21.74
CA LYS A 515 -21.00 -33.22 -22.51
C LYS A 515 -22.27 -33.33 -21.62
N GLN A 516 -22.09 -33.81 -20.40
CA GLN A 516 -23.15 -34.01 -19.41
C GLN A 516 -23.37 -32.80 -18.51
N ASN A 517 -22.33 -32.01 -18.25
CA ASN A 517 -22.44 -30.81 -17.43
C ASN A 517 -23.29 -29.72 -18.11
N LYS A 518 -24.13 -29.04 -17.33
CA LYS A 518 -25.03 -27.99 -17.80
C LYS A 518 -24.89 -26.67 -17.05
N THR A 519 -23.78 -26.46 -16.34
CA THR A 519 -23.58 -25.25 -15.51
C THR A 519 -22.31 -24.49 -15.85
N ILE A 520 -21.23 -25.17 -16.24
CA ILE A 520 -19.93 -24.53 -16.49
C ILE A 520 -19.99 -23.81 -17.84
N SER A 521 -19.97 -22.48 -17.78
CA SER A 521 -19.98 -21.60 -18.95
C SER A 521 -18.58 -21.20 -19.39
N THR A 522 -17.61 -21.21 -18.48
CA THR A 522 -16.23 -20.83 -18.75
C THR A 522 -15.27 -21.94 -18.35
N VAL A 523 -14.47 -22.38 -19.32
CA VAL A 523 -13.47 -23.43 -19.14
C VAL A 523 -12.12 -22.91 -19.64
N ASP A 524 -11.13 -22.92 -18.75
CA ASP A 524 -9.73 -22.62 -19.07
C ASP A 524 -8.88 -23.89 -19.00
N LEU A 525 -8.38 -24.30 -20.17
CA LEU A 525 -7.49 -25.43 -20.37
C LEU A 525 -6.15 -24.96 -20.97
N GLY A 526 -5.79 -23.69 -20.83
CA GLY A 526 -4.54 -23.18 -21.41
C GLY A 526 -3.30 -23.82 -20.80
N GLY A 527 -2.20 -23.94 -21.54
CA GLY A 527 -0.90 -24.38 -20.99
C GLY A 527 -0.87 -25.84 -20.53
N ASN A 528 -1.58 -26.75 -21.21
CA ASN A 528 -1.85 -28.11 -20.74
C ASN A 528 -1.25 -29.23 -21.62
N ASN A 529 -0.36 -28.86 -22.54
CA ASN A 529 0.24 -29.77 -23.50
C ASN A 529 -0.81 -30.53 -24.34
N ILE A 530 -1.93 -29.87 -24.65
CA ILE A 530 -3.02 -30.40 -25.46
C ILE A 530 -2.65 -30.20 -26.94
N HIS A 531 -2.70 -31.28 -27.71
CA HIS A 531 -2.43 -31.27 -29.13
C HIS A 531 -3.75 -31.36 -29.91
N SER A 532 -3.65 -31.53 -31.24
CA SER A 532 -4.80 -31.62 -32.13
C SER A 532 -5.81 -32.71 -31.75
N LYS A 533 -5.36 -33.85 -31.19
CA LYS A 533 -6.25 -34.94 -30.76
C LYS A 533 -7.13 -34.53 -29.59
N GLY A 534 -6.56 -33.92 -28.54
CA GLY A 534 -7.34 -33.45 -27.39
C GLY A 534 -8.31 -32.34 -27.77
N VAL A 535 -7.88 -31.39 -28.62
CA VAL A 535 -8.78 -30.34 -29.13
C VAL A 535 -9.90 -30.91 -30.00
N SER A 536 -9.63 -31.95 -30.79
CA SER A 536 -10.68 -32.62 -31.57
C SER A 536 -11.76 -33.24 -30.68
N ALA A 537 -11.38 -33.82 -29.53
CA ALA A 537 -12.34 -34.32 -28.55
C ALA A 537 -13.18 -33.20 -27.93
N ILE A 538 -12.55 -32.06 -27.59
CA ILE A 538 -13.25 -30.86 -27.09
C ILE A 538 -14.24 -30.35 -28.15
N ALA A 539 -13.80 -30.22 -29.41
CA ALA A 539 -14.64 -29.78 -30.52
C ALA A 539 -15.88 -30.67 -30.69
N GLU A 540 -15.71 -32.00 -30.62
CA GLU A 540 -16.84 -32.94 -30.70
C GLU A 540 -17.85 -32.71 -29.57
N THR A 541 -17.39 -32.43 -28.35
CA THR A 541 -18.27 -32.11 -27.23
C THR A 541 -19.06 -30.81 -27.45
N LEU A 542 -18.46 -29.80 -28.08
CA LEU A 542 -19.12 -28.51 -28.32
C LEU A 542 -20.27 -28.57 -29.32
N LYS A 543 -20.39 -29.65 -30.12
CA LYS A 543 -21.56 -29.87 -30.99
C LYS A 543 -22.86 -29.94 -30.19
N ASP A 544 -22.82 -30.66 -29.05
CA ASP A 544 -23.98 -30.93 -28.20
C ASP A 544 -24.04 -30.02 -26.96
N ASN A 545 -22.94 -29.34 -26.62
CA ASN A 545 -22.87 -28.46 -25.45
C ASN A 545 -23.22 -27.01 -25.84
N SER A 546 -24.36 -26.53 -25.32
CA SER A 546 -24.83 -25.16 -25.50
C SER A 546 -24.59 -24.24 -24.30
N VAL A 547 -23.86 -24.71 -23.28
CA VAL A 547 -23.63 -23.98 -22.02
C VAL A 547 -22.28 -23.29 -22.01
N VAL A 548 -21.24 -23.93 -22.56
CA VAL A 548 -19.91 -23.31 -22.64
C VAL A 548 -19.96 -22.15 -23.63
N THR A 549 -19.66 -20.95 -23.13
CA THR A 549 -19.60 -19.71 -23.90
C THR A 549 -18.17 -19.17 -23.98
N THR A 550 -17.30 -19.53 -23.05
CA THR A 550 -15.91 -19.10 -23.00
C THR A 550 -14.98 -20.30 -22.92
N LEU A 551 -14.11 -20.44 -23.92
CA LEU A 551 -13.12 -21.50 -24.01
C LEU A 551 -11.72 -20.88 -24.18
N GLU A 552 -10.86 -21.14 -23.21
CA GLU A 552 -9.45 -20.75 -23.22
C GLU A 552 -8.57 -21.98 -23.45
N LEU A 553 -7.80 -21.96 -24.53
CA LEU A 553 -6.92 -23.03 -24.96
C LEU A 553 -5.49 -22.53 -25.25
N SER A 554 -5.18 -21.28 -24.92
CA SER A 554 -3.87 -20.67 -25.19
C SER A 554 -2.72 -21.49 -24.59
N TYR A 555 -1.51 -21.36 -25.11
CA TYR A 555 -0.31 -22.07 -24.65
C TYR A 555 -0.39 -23.61 -24.79
N ASN A 556 -1.19 -24.11 -25.73
CA ASN A 556 -1.23 -25.52 -26.08
C ASN A 556 -0.71 -25.73 -27.51
N PRO A 557 0.11 -26.75 -27.80
CA PRO A 557 0.60 -27.04 -29.16
C PRO A 557 -0.49 -27.66 -30.05
N ILE A 558 -1.56 -26.92 -30.30
CA ILE A 558 -2.76 -27.37 -31.01
C ILE A 558 -2.47 -27.63 -32.49
N GLY A 559 -1.68 -26.75 -33.10
CA GLY A 559 -1.37 -26.80 -34.52
C GLY A 559 -2.55 -26.47 -35.43
N PRO A 560 -2.32 -26.40 -36.75
CA PRO A 560 -3.38 -26.09 -37.74
C PRO A 560 -4.51 -27.13 -37.76
N GLU A 561 -4.21 -28.42 -37.60
CA GLU A 561 -5.23 -29.49 -37.62
C GLU A 561 -6.17 -29.45 -36.41
N GLY A 562 -5.67 -29.09 -35.23
CA GLY A 562 -6.53 -28.94 -34.06
C GLY A 562 -7.48 -27.75 -34.18
N VAL A 563 -6.99 -26.63 -34.73
CA VAL A 563 -7.83 -25.45 -35.01
C VAL A 563 -8.84 -25.73 -36.11
N LYS A 564 -8.46 -26.50 -37.14
CA LYS A 564 -9.40 -26.97 -38.17
C LYS A 564 -10.58 -27.74 -37.56
N ALA A 565 -10.29 -28.72 -36.70
CA ALA A 565 -11.34 -29.51 -36.04
C ALA A 565 -12.29 -28.63 -35.21
N LEU A 566 -11.75 -27.64 -34.50
CA LEU A 566 -12.55 -26.68 -33.75
C LEU A 566 -13.40 -25.80 -34.67
N CYS A 567 -12.80 -25.26 -35.74
CA CYS A 567 -13.46 -24.40 -36.72
C CYS A 567 -14.59 -25.12 -37.46
N ASP A 568 -14.40 -26.38 -37.85
CA ASP A 568 -15.43 -27.15 -38.55
C ASP A 568 -16.69 -27.37 -37.70
N VAL A 569 -16.55 -27.38 -36.36
CA VAL A 569 -17.68 -27.39 -35.44
C VAL A 569 -18.26 -25.99 -35.25
N LEU A 570 -17.41 -25.00 -34.97
CA LEU A 570 -17.86 -23.64 -34.63
C LEU A 570 -18.51 -22.90 -35.81
N LYS A 571 -18.28 -23.31 -37.06
CA LYS A 571 -19.00 -22.78 -38.23
C LYS A 571 -20.52 -22.83 -38.07
N PHE A 572 -21.05 -23.90 -37.48
CA PHE A 572 -22.49 -24.18 -37.46
C PHE A 572 -23.04 -24.50 -36.06
N ASN A 573 -22.18 -24.87 -35.11
CA ASN A 573 -22.57 -25.35 -33.80
C ASN A 573 -21.85 -24.58 -32.68
N GLY A 574 -22.32 -24.82 -31.46
CA GLY A 574 -21.76 -24.22 -30.25
C GLY A 574 -22.34 -22.84 -29.92
N LYS A 575 -22.08 -22.40 -28.69
CA LYS A 575 -22.45 -21.08 -28.17
C LYS A 575 -21.22 -20.30 -27.70
N ILE A 576 -20.05 -20.66 -28.23
CA ILE A 576 -18.80 -19.99 -27.91
C ILE A 576 -18.88 -18.54 -28.39
N GLN A 577 -18.76 -17.64 -27.42
CA GLN A 577 -18.69 -16.19 -27.59
C GLN A 577 -17.26 -15.69 -27.44
N THR A 578 -16.46 -16.33 -26.59
CA THR A 578 -15.05 -16.01 -26.37
C THR A 578 -14.22 -17.26 -26.61
N LEU A 579 -13.35 -17.19 -27.61
CA LEU A 579 -12.38 -18.24 -27.93
C LEU A 579 -10.97 -17.68 -27.84
N LYS A 580 -10.13 -18.29 -27.02
CA LYS A 580 -8.74 -17.88 -26.88
C LYS A 580 -7.80 -19.01 -27.27
N LEU A 581 -6.93 -18.70 -28.23
CA LEU A 581 -6.02 -19.62 -28.89
C LEU A 581 -4.63 -18.98 -29.04
N GLY A 582 -4.21 -18.15 -28.09
CA GLY A 582 -2.89 -17.53 -28.12
C GLY A 582 -1.77 -18.56 -27.92
N TRP A 583 -0.61 -18.41 -28.56
CA TRP A 583 0.52 -19.34 -28.39
C TRP A 583 0.17 -20.80 -28.72
N CYS A 584 -0.58 -21.03 -29.81
CA CYS A 584 -1.10 -22.34 -30.19
C CYS A 584 -0.46 -23.01 -31.41
N GLN A 585 0.60 -22.40 -31.95
CA GLN A 585 1.34 -22.90 -33.13
C GLN A 585 0.42 -23.10 -34.37
N ILE A 586 -0.56 -22.21 -34.54
CA ILE A 586 -1.61 -22.34 -35.58
C ILE A 586 -1.03 -22.18 -37.00
N GLY A 587 -0.12 -21.21 -37.19
CA GLY A 587 0.50 -20.90 -38.47
C GLY A 587 -0.49 -20.40 -39.54
N VAL A 588 0.02 -20.21 -40.75
CA VAL A 588 -0.75 -19.67 -41.90
C VAL A 588 -1.93 -20.58 -42.28
N SER A 589 -1.71 -21.90 -42.37
CA SER A 589 -2.77 -22.86 -42.72
C SER A 589 -3.91 -22.86 -41.71
N GLY A 590 -3.60 -22.70 -40.42
CA GLY A 590 -4.62 -22.58 -39.40
C GLY A 590 -5.38 -21.25 -39.46
N ALA A 591 -4.70 -20.15 -39.83
CA ALA A 591 -5.33 -18.86 -40.12
C ALA A 591 -6.39 -18.97 -41.23
N GLU A 592 -6.13 -19.77 -42.27
CA GLU A 592 -7.08 -20.02 -43.36
C GLU A 592 -8.35 -20.72 -42.84
N PHE A 593 -8.22 -21.72 -41.96
CA PHE A 593 -9.37 -22.38 -41.35
C PHE A 593 -10.18 -21.44 -40.44
N VAL A 594 -9.51 -20.59 -39.68
CA VAL A 594 -10.17 -19.56 -38.86
C VAL A 594 -10.90 -18.55 -39.74
N ALA A 595 -10.26 -18.06 -40.81
CA ALA A 595 -10.87 -17.15 -41.77
C ALA A 595 -12.13 -17.77 -42.39
N ASP A 596 -12.08 -19.05 -42.78
CA ASP A 596 -13.26 -19.77 -43.28
C ASP A 596 -14.35 -19.94 -42.21
N CYS A 597 -13.97 -20.22 -40.97
CA CYS A 597 -14.90 -20.31 -39.84
C CYS A 597 -15.67 -19.01 -39.60
N LEU A 598 -14.97 -17.87 -39.62
CA LEU A 598 -15.54 -16.56 -39.35
C LEU A 598 -16.56 -16.12 -40.42
N LYS A 599 -16.57 -16.70 -41.62
CA LYS A 599 -17.59 -16.37 -42.63
C LYS A 599 -18.98 -16.86 -42.26
N TYR A 600 -19.08 -17.93 -41.48
CA TYR A 600 -20.34 -18.60 -41.16
C TYR A 600 -20.70 -18.52 -39.68
N ASN A 601 -19.70 -18.38 -38.80
CA ASN A 601 -19.96 -18.28 -37.38
C ASN A 601 -20.64 -16.95 -37.03
N THR A 602 -21.69 -17.04 -36.21
CA THR A 602 -22.54 -15.91 -35.79
C THR A 602 -22.55 -15.71 -34.27
N THR A 603 -21.73 -16.46 -33.52
CA THR A 603 -21.74 -16.43 -32.05
C THR A 603 -20.47 -15.85 -31.45
N LEU A 604 -19.34 -15.97 -32.15
CA LEU A 604 -18.02 -15.60 -31.68
C LEU A 604 -17.89 -14.08 -31.72
N SER A 605 -17.66 -13.51 -30.54
CA SER A 605 -17.52 -12.07 -30.32
C SER A 605 -16.09 -11.67 -29.99
N THR A 606 -15.36 -12.53 -29.30
CA THR A 606 -13.97 -12.30 -28.90
C THR A 606 -13.12 -13.47 -29.35
N LEU A 607 -12.09 -13.17 -30.14
CA LEU A 607 -11.14 -14.15 -30.64
C LEU A 607 -9.70 -13.69 -30.34
N ASP A 608 -8.95 -14.50 -29.60
CA ASP A 608 -7.52 -14.29 -29.36
C ASP A 608 -6.71 -15.29 -30.20
N LEU A 609 -5.90 -14.77 -31.13
CA LEU A 609 -4.96 -15.51 -31.96
C LEU A 609 -3.51 -15.01 -31.77
N ARG A 610 -3.18 -14.36 -30.67
CA ARG A 610 -1.84 -13.81 -30.46
C ARG A 610 -0.75 -14.89 -30.51
N ALA A 611 0.45 -14.54 -30.97
CA ALA A 611 1.61 -15.42 -30.96
C ALA A 611 1.38 -16.79 -31.61
N ASN A 612 0.87 -16.79 -32.84
CA ASN A 612 0.60 -17.99 -33.63
C ASN A 612 1.40 -18.09 -34.93
N GLY A 613 2.32 -17.15 -35.17
CA GLY A 613 3.16 -17.14 -36.36
C GLY A 613 2.35 -17.04 -37.65
N LEU A 614 1.35 -16.16 -37.67
CA LEU A 614 0.46 -16.00 -38.83
C LEU A 614 1.16 -15.28 -40.00
N GLY A 615 2.06 -14.34 -39.71
CA GLY A 615 2.72 -13.50 -40.72
C GLY A 615 1.74 -12.70 -41.60
N ASP A 616 2.26 -12.13 -42.68
CA ASP A 616 1.46 -11.38 -43.64
C ASP A 616 0.42 -12.27 -44.33
N ASP A 617 0.79 -13.49 -44.73
CA ASP A 617 -0.12 -14.41 -45.43
C ASP A 617 -1.34 -14.78 -44.56
N GLY A 618 -1.13 -15.07 -43.28
CA GLY A 618 -2.22 -15.35 -42.35
C GLY A 618 -3.11 -14.13 -42.10
N ALA A 619 -2.51 -12.94 -41.98
CA ALA A 619 -3.26 -11.68 -41.87
C ALA A 619 -4.09 -11.40 -43.13
N ILE A 620 -3.54 -11.66 -44.33
CA ILE A 620 -4.24 -11.54 -45.62
C ILE A 620 -5.41 -12.54 -45.68
N CYS A 621 -5.24 -13.77 -45.20
CA CYS A 621 -6.33 -14.75 -45.12
C CYS A 621 -7.48 -14.26 -44.23
N LEU A 622 -7.18 -13.75 -43.04
CA LEU A 622 -8.18 -13.18 -42.14
C LEU A 622 -8.84 -11.91 -42.73
N ALA A 623 -8.06 -11.05 -43.39
CA ALA A 623 -8.59 -9.87 -44.06
C ALA A 623 -9.62 -10.23 -45.16
N ARG A 624 -9.47 -11.39 -45.82
CA ARG A 624 -10.45 -11.87 -46.80
C ARG A 624 -11.78 -12.28 -46.16
N SER A 625 -11.78 -12.81 -44.94
CA SER A 625 -13.04 -13.16 -44.26
C SER A 625 -13.77 -11.91 -43.79
N PHE A 626 -13.04 -10.87 -43.38
CA PHE A 626 -13.62 -9.59 -42.99
C PHE A 626 -14.44 -8.95 -44.10
N LYS A 627 -14.08 -9.11 -45.38
CA LYS A 627 -14.88 -8.63 -46.53
C LYS A 627 -16.31 -9.17 -46.59
N ILE A 628 -16.61 -10.20 -45.80
CA ILE A 628 -17.96 -10.73 -45.63
C ILE A 628 -18.44 -10.21 -44.28
N ILE A 629 -19.62 -9.60 -44.26
CA ILE A 629 -20.20 -9.01 -43.05
C ILE A 629 -20.33 -10.11 -41.98
N ASN A 630 -19.48 -10.02 -40.96
CA ASN A 630 -19.60 -10.76 -39.71
C ASN A 630 -20.11 -9.79 -38.65
N GLU A 631 -21.34 -10.00 -38.18
CA GLU A 631 -22.00 -9.12 -37.21
C GLU A 631 -21.67 -9.48 -35.75
N SER A 632 -21.04 -10.64 -35.50
CA SER A 632 -20.81 -11.12 -34.14
C SER A 632 -19.44 -10.75 -33.60
N LEU A 633 -18.39 -10.75 -34.42
CA LEU A 633 -17.01 -10.56 -33.99
C LEU A 633 -16.73 -9.08 -33.68
N THR A 634 -16.55 -8.77 -32.40
CA THR A 634 -16.30 -7.41 -31.91
C THR A 634 -14.85 -7.18 -31.51
N SER A 635 -14.14 -8.23 -31.09
CA SER A 635 -12.76 -8.14 -30.60
C SER A 635 -11.88 -9.22 -31.21
N LEU A 636 -10.78 -8.81 -31.83
CA LEU A 636 -9.77 -9.70 -32.40
C LEU A 636 -8.37 -9.31 -31.89
N ASP A 637 -7.66 -10.28 -31.30
CA ASP A 637 -6.25 -10.12 -30.92
C ASP A 637 -5.34 -10.88 -31.89
N LEU A 638 -4.51 -10.12 -32.60
CA LEU A 638 -3.48 -10.56 -33.55
C LEU A 638 -2.07 -10.17 -33.08
N GLY A 639 -1.86 -9.85 -31.80
CA GLY A 639 -0.55 -9.47 -31.29
C GLY A 639 0.51 -10.56 -31.48
N PHE A 640 1.79 -10.17 -31.53
CA PHE A 640 2.91 -11.13 -31.62
C PHE A 640 2.84 -12.12 -32.79
N ASN A 641 2.27 -11.76 -33.94
CA ASN A 641 2.10 -12.68 -35.08
C ASN A 641 3.06 -12.46 -36.24
N GLU A 642 4.09 -11.65 -36.03
CA GLU A 642 5.10 -11.33 -37.03
C GLU A 642 4.54 -10.66 -38.31
N ILE A 643 3.40 -9.97 -38.18
CA ILE A 643 2.72 -9.25 -39.27
C ILE A 643 3.56 -8.03 -39.66
N ARG A 644 3.76 -7.80 -40.97
CA ARG A 644 4.48 -6.67 -41.54
C ARG A 644 3.52 -5.77 -42.33
N ASP A 645 4.07 -4.84 -43.10
CA ASP A 645 3.29 -3.80 -43.79
C ASP A 645 2.25 -4.37 -44.77
N ASP A 646 2.53 -5.49 -45.44
CA ASP A 646 1.61 -6.10 -46.40
C ASP A 646 0.36 -6.69 -45.71
N GLY A 647 0.55 -7.38 -44.59
CA GLY A 647 -0.57 -7.89 -43.77
C GLY A 647 -1.37 -6.76 -43.13
N ALA A 648 -0.69 -5.73 -42.60
CA ALA A 648 -1.34 -4.54 -42.06
C ALA A 648 -2.18 -3.81 -43.13
N PHE A 649 -1.66 -3.67 -44.35
CA PHE A 649 -2.38 -3.06 -45.47
C PHE A 649 -3.61 -3.88 -45.88
N ALA A 650 -3.50 -5.21 -45.92
CA ALA A 650 -4.64 -6.09 -46.22
C ALA A 650 -5.76 -5.94 -45.18
N LEU A 651 -5.40 -5.92 -43.88
CA LEU A 651 -6.35 -5.67 -42.80
C LEU A 651 -6.99 -4.29 -42.93
N ALA A 652 -6.19 -3.25 -43.19
CA ALA A 652 -6.70 -1.88 -43.40
C ALA A 652 -7.70 -1.81 -44.56
N GLN A 653 -7.43 -2.47 -45.69
CA GLN A 653 -8.36 -2.54 -46.80
C GLN A 653 -9.65 -3.28 -46.44
N ALA A 654 -9.54 -4.36 -45.65
CA ALA A 654 -10.71 -5.10 -45.21
C ALA A 654 -11.58 -4.28 -44.25
N LEU A 655 -10.98 -3.50 -43.35
CA LEU A 655 -11.71 -2.56 -42.50
C LEU A 655 -12.46 -1.52 -43.35
N LYS A 656 -11.78 -0.89 -44.32
CA LYS A 656 -12.39 0.10 -45.22
C LYS A 656 -13.53 -0.47 -46.08
N ALA A 657 -13.45 -1.75 -46.44
CA ALA A 657 -14.46 -2.41 -47.28
C ALA A 657 -15.74 -2.80 -46.51
N ASN A 658 -15.75 -2.71 -45.19
CA ASN A 658 -16.89 -3.11 -44.36
C ASN A 658 -17.33 -1.97 -43.44
N GLU A 659 -18.18 -1.10 -43.97
CA GLU A 659 -18.76 0.04 -43.23
C GLU A 659 -19.59 -0.45 -42.02
N ASP A 660 -20.21 -1.63 -42.14
CA ASP A 660 -21.03 -2.26 -41.10
C ASP A 660 -20.26 -3.18 -40.13
N LEU A 661 -18.93 -3.22 -40.19
CA LEU A 661 -18.12 -4.15 -39.40
C LEU A 661 -18.45 -4.07 -37.90
N ALA A 662 -18.60 -5.23 -37.25
CA ALA A 662 -18.85 -5.33 -35.81
C ALA A 662 -17.58 -5.16 -34.97
N VAL A 663 -16.39 -5.30 -35.56
CA VAL A 663 -15.10 -5.24 -34.86
C VAL A 663 -14.87 -3.82 -34.33
N THR A 664 -14.91 -3.67 -33.00
CA THR A 664 -14.60 -2.42 -32.30
C THR A 664 -13.21 -2.43 -31.67
N SER A 665 -12.57 -3.60 -31.57
CA SER A 665 -11.24 -3.74 -30.97
C SER A 665 -10.37 -4.67 -31.81
N LEU A 666 -9.26 -4.14 -32.32
CA LEU A 666 -8.24 -4.89 -33.05
C LEU A 666 -6.88 -4.69 -32.38
N ASN A 667 -6.38 -5.73 -31.72
CA ASN A 667 -5.06 -5.70 -31.11
C ASN A 667 -4.00 -6.23 -32.09
N LEU A 668 -3.04 -5.39 -32.46
CA LEU A 668 -1.90 -5.72 -33.33
C LEU A 668 -0.57 -5.48 -32.62
N ALA A 669 -0.58 -5.36 -31.28
CA ALA A 669 0.60 -5.07 -30.49
C ALA A 669 1.74 -6.08 -30.72
N ASN A 670 2.97 -5.58 -30.74
CA ASN A 670 4.19 -6.38 -30.87
C ASN A 670 4.27 -7.20 -32.18
N ASN A 671 3.88 -6.57 -33.30
CA ASN A 671 4.15 -7.07 -34.65
C ASN A 671 5.34 -6.32 -35.29
N PHE A 672 5.62 -6.56 -36.58
CA PHE A 672 6.80 -6.04 -37.29
C PHE A 672 6.49 -5.06 -38.42
N PHE A 673 5.26 -4.56 -38.53
CA PHE A 673 4.93 -3.50 -39.49
C PHE A 673 5.58 -2.18 -39.08
N THR A 674 5.93 -1.38 -40.09
CA THR A 674 6.56 -0.09 -39.90
C THR A 674 5.50 1.00 -39.71
N LYS A 675 5.95 2.26 -39.71
CA LYS A 675 5.03 3.41 -39.74
C LYS A 675 4.09 3.37 -40.95
N PHE A 676 4.47 2.73 -42.06
CA PHE A 676 3.60 2.62 -43.24
C PHE A 676 2.36 1.78 -42.94
N GLY A 677 2.50 0.58 -42.37
CA GLY A 677 1.38 -0.24 -41.94
C GLY A 677 0.52 0.44 -40.86
N GLN A 678 1.16 1.11 -39.90
CA GLN A 678 0.45 1.85 -38.85
C GLN A 678 -0.43 2.99 -39.41
N VAL A 679 0.10 3.75 -40.37
CA VAL A 679 -0.65 4.83 -41.03
C VAL A 679 -1.83 4.24 -41.83
N ALA A 680 -1.62 3.16 -42.58
CA ALA A 680 -2.69 2.52 -43.35
C ALA A 680 -3.87 2.07 -42.45
N LEU A 681 -3.56 1.50 -41.28
CA LEU A 681 -4.57 1.09 -40.29
C LEU A 681 -5.25 2.28 -39.61
N SER A 682 -4.49 3.34 -39.31
CA SER A 682 -5.05 4.56 -38.72
C SER A 682 -6.00 5.26 -39.70
N GLU A 683 -5.63 5.37 -40.97
CA GLU A 683 -6.53 5.88 -42.02
C GLU A 683 -7.77 5.00 -42.22
N ALA A 684 -7.63 3.67 -42.04
CA ALA A 684 -8.78 2.77 -42.10
C ALA A 684 -9.74 3.01 -40.94
N ARG A 685 -9.24 3.17 -39.72
CA ARG A 685 -10.04 3.55 -38.55
C ARG A 685 -10.79 4.86 -38.80
N ASP A 686 -10.08 5.90 -39.24
CA ASP A 686 -10.67 7.22 -39.45
C ASP A 686 -11.74 7.16 -40.55
N HIS A 687 -11.50 6.41 -41.63
CA HIS A 687 -12.50 6.18 -42.68
C HIS A 687 -13.75 5.45 -42.17
N VAL A 688 -13.60 4.41 -41.35
CA VAL A 688 -14.76 3.71 -40.78
C VAL A 688 -15.57 4.65 -39.89
N TYR A 689 -14.91 5.46 -39.06
CA TYR A 689 -15.58 6.45 -38.22
C TYR A 689 -16.35 7.49 -39.05
N GLU A 690 -15.74 8.01 -40.13
CA GLU A 690 -16.39 8.98 -41.02
C GLU A 690 -17.62 8.40 -41.74
N MET A 691 -17.60 7.11 -42.11
CA MET A 691 -18.68 6.49 -42.88
C MET A 691 -19.82 5.95 -42.01
N SER A 692 -19.52 5.43 -40.81
CA SER A 692 -20.52 4.73 -39.97
C SER A 692 -20.69 5.28 -38.55
N GLU A 693 -19.93 6.32 -38.17
CA GLU A 693 -19.88 6.89 -36.80
C GLU A 693 -19.49 5.86 -35.71
N LYS A 694 -18.92 4.72 -36.10
CA LYS A 694 -18.44 3.69 -35.16
C LYS A 694 -16.95 3.88 -34.87
N GLU A 695 -16.61 3.85 -33.58
CA GLU A 695 -15.21 3.88 -33.14
C GLU A 695 -14.60 2.45 -33.16
N ILE A 696 -13.37 2.36 -33.68
CA ILE A 696 -12.55 1.14 -33.63
C ILE A 696 -11.25 1.45 -32.91
N ASP A 697 -11.00 0.75 -31.82
CA ASP A 697 -9.75 0.78 -31.07
C ASP A 697 -8.74 -0.16 -31.73
N ILE A 698 -7.70 0.43 -32.35
CA ILE A 698 -6.57 -0.31 -32.90
C ILE A 698 -5.35 -0.12 -32.00
N PHE A 699 -4.85 -1.22 -31.43
CA PHE A 699 -3.65 -1.23 -30.58
C PHE A 699 -2.44 -1.65 -31.41
N PHE A 700 -1.37 -0.84 -31.40
CA PHE A 700 -0.15 -1.05 -32.18
C PHE A 700 1.01 -1.57 -31.33
#